data_AF-A0A149VAV4-F1
#
_entry.id   AF-A0A149VAV4-F1
#
_cell.length_a   1.000
_cell.length_b   1.000
_cell.length_c   1.000
_cell.angle_alpha   90.00
_cell.angle_beta   90.00
_cell.angle_gamma   90.00
#
_symmetry.space_group_name_H-M   'P 1'
#
loop_
_entity.id
_entity.type
_entity.pdbx_description
1 polymer ?
#
loop_
_entity_poly.entity_id
_entity_poly.type
_entity_poly.pdbx_seq_one_letter_code
_entity_poly.pdbx_strand_id
1 'polypeptide(L)'
;MIETKNFQGPPKNISPPLTEGIWSFGPVGGFFLTESLILNPNGKIDGYYHQNERSWRIENYRLLILGEDGNLMWRSIEAFRDPDGLINIILEHPSSPDTRFILKQNPHQALPEQHPQAVAAEQAPLPKSVPAAASPTGLSDAEFLFPSDLEVTNVKVGKVLLVGSCLTALYHEQLQARHPETTFDYIPYNFVSVLPEAPPSPVSDYDFQYLQIPLRSVLSDRVIWGFRFNEEGFTKTILQDAYSIIDAMLSSAMIYNERHGLLTFVSNFIVPQMSTASSMYERGSNNDLATIVQRLNDYLNEKVAGYKNAYLLNVDAVASTIGKRYILDDLVYFYSHGAVTYQDWDDFGSIARNEPIPPLETVYPVKKDAFLDAIFRQMVTAYRTTKQVDQVKAVVFDLDNTLWRGQIAEHYRPEAQPWPRTDGWPLGIWEAIHYLRARGILVAICSKNDYDYVKNRWDDVIEPKLISLDDFSSVKINWIPKAQNISEICKEFNIKPKSVVFVDDNPVERAAVASALPDVRVIGGNPYLTRRILLWSAETQIARMTEESGKREEMIRGQIEREETRSTMDRSEFLASLHCEVSFINITSTDQPEFGRALELTNKTNQFNTNGQRWSFENIADFLKAGGKILAFKVKDKFTEYGLVGVLYLKGTEITQYVMSCRVLGMEVEEFVVAEAVRLLRSAHTGETDITATIKETPDNTPCREVYLRAGFREIAPQDGVRQFILDGDEVPMLPLHIKKA
;
A
#
# COMPACT_ATOMS: atom_id res chain seq x y z
N MET A 1 -23.62 14.47 10.48
CA MET A 1 -24.85 15.27 10.63
C MET A 1 -25.96 14.29 11.06
N ILE A 2 -26.35 14.29 12.35
CA ILE A 2 -27.75 14.18 12.83
C ILE A 2 -28.12 15.35 13.75
N GLU A 3 -28.15 16.59 13.26
CA GLU A 3 -28.98 17.61 13.88
C GLU A 3 -30.38 17.55 13.33
N THR A 4 -31.22 16.84 14.06
CA THR A 4 -32.25 17.56 14.83
C THR A 4 -33.20 16.55 15.47
N LYS A 5 -34.11 17.01 16.34
CA LYS A 5 -35.48 16.50 16.19
C LYS A 5 -36.17 17.14 14.98
N ASN A 6 -35.52 16.97 13.84
CA ASN A 6 -35.97 16.95 12.48
C ASN A 6 -35.25 15.73 11.89
N PHE A 7 -35.59 15.43 10.67
CA PHE A 7 -34.89 14.42 9.93
C PHE A 7 -33.37 14.65 9.91
N GLN A 8 -32.59 13.76 10.52
CA GLN A 8 -31.29 13.43 9.98
C GLN A 8 -31.09 11.91 10.04
N GLY A 9 -31.28 11.25 8.90
CA GLY A 9 -30.29 10.26 8.50
C GLY A 9 -29.06 11.03 8.00
N PRO A 10 -28.10 10.38 7.30
CA PRO A 10 -27.22 11.16 6.43
C PRO A 10 -28.05 12.19 5.62
N PRO A 11 -27.48 13.34 5.22
CA PRO A 11 -28.10 14.29 4.28
C PRO A 11 -28.52 13.70 2.92
N LYS A 12 -28.64 12.38 2.78
CA LYS A 12 -29.18 11.65 1.65
C LYS A 12 -29.91 10.41 2.17
N ASN A 13 -31.23 10.42 2.06
CA ASN A 13 -32.19 9.34 2.39
C ASN A 13 -32.73 9.33 3.82
N ILE A 14 -33.66 10.24 4.14
CA ILE A 14 -35.06 9.85 4.34
C ILE A 14 -35.97 10.99 3.81
N SER A 15 -36.87 10.61 2.90
CA SER A 15 -37.92 11.41 2.25
C SER A 15 -37.52 12.74 1.58
N PRO A 16 -36.72 12.68 0.49
CA PRO A 16 -36.52 13.79 -0.46
C PRO A 16 -37.78 14.59 -0.88
N PRO A 17 -38.99 14.00 -1.00
CA PRO A 17 -40.11 14.74 -1.57
C PRO A 17 -40.64 15.89 -0.72
N LEU A 18 -40.42 15.90 0.61
CA LEU A 18 -41.02 16.90 1.51
C LEU A 18 -40.24 18.21 1.57
N THR A 19 -38.91 18.11 1.69
CA THR A 19 -38.03 19.28 1.90
C THR A 19 -37.59 19.94 0.59
N GLU A 20 -37.84 19.31 -0.55
CA GLU A 20 -37.49 19.81 -1.90
C GLU A 20 -38.67 20.51 -2.60
N GLY A 21 -39.86 20.50 -1.97
CA GLY A 21 -41.08 21.11 -2.51
C GLY A 21 -41.47 22.41 -1.80
N ILE A 22 -42.09 23.31 -2.56
CA ILE A 22 -42.89 24.41 -2.01
C ILE A 22 -44.33 23.88 -1.85
N TRP A 23 -44.97 24.19 -0.73
CA TRP A 23 -46.27 23.64 -0.37
C TRP A 23 -47.34 24.70 -0.29
N SER A 24 -48.53 24.34 -0.76
CA SER A 24 -49.76 25.06 -0.48
C SER A 24 -50.44 24.48 0.76
N PHE A 25 -50.79 25.34 1.72
CA PHE A 25 -51.33 24.95 3.02
C PHE A 25 -52.63 25.69 3.34
N GLY A 26 -53.68 24.97 3.72
CA GLY A 26 -54.98 25.55 4.08
C GLY A 26 -56.05 24.51 4.39
N PRO A 27 -57.29 24.92 4.72
CA PRO A 27 -58.38 23.99 5.03
C PRO A 27 -58.77 23.12 3.82
N VAL A 28 -59.11 21.85 4.07
CA VAL A 28 -59.56 20.92 3.01
C VAL A 28 -60.84 21.46 2.36
N GLY A 29 -60.81 21.68 1.04
CA GLY A 29 -61.95 22.20 0.28
C GLY A 29 -62.17 23.73 0.39
N GLY A 30 -61.26 24.45 1.05
CA GLY A 30 -61.24 25.92 1.11
C GLY A 30 -60.09 26.53 0.32
N PHE A 31 -59.88 27.83 0.47
CA PHE A 31 -58.72 28.53 -0.11
C PHE A 31 -57.46 28.28 0.71
N PHE A 32 -56.31 28.13 0.04
CA PHE A 32 -55.02 28.02 0.72
C PHE A 32 -54.68 29.31 1.47
N LEU A 33 -54.17 29.17 2.70
CA LEU A 33 -53.67 30.29 3.51
C LEU A 33 -52.31 30.77 3.01
N THR A 34 -51.57 29.88 2.35
CA THR A 34 -50.28 30.16 1.72
C THR A 34 -50.05 29.15 0.61
N GLU A 35 -49.31 29.57 -0.40
CA GLU A 35 -48.83 28.72 -1.49
C GLU A 35 -47.30 28.65 -1.49
N SER A 36 -46.64 29.20 -0.48
CA SER A 36 -45.18 29.31 -0.39
C SER A 36 -44.59 28.64 0.84
N LEU A 37 -45.32 27.71 1.48
CA LEU A 37 -44.87 27.06 2.71
C LEU A 37 -43.72 26.11 2.40
N ILE A 38 -42.57 26.32 3.05
CA ILE A 38 -41.37 25.51 2.87
C ILE A 38 -41.07 24.78 4.18
N LEU A 39 -40.98 23.44 4.08
CA LEU A 39 -40.57 22.58 5.18
C LEU A 39 -39.04 22.41 5.14
N ASN A 40 -38.29 23.22 5.89
CA ASN A 40 -36.83 23.16 5.84
C ASN A 40 -36.30 21.89 6.54
N PRO A 41 -35.16 21.32 6.09
CA PRO A 41 -34.48 20.23 6.79
C PRO A 41 -34.10 20.56 8.24
N ASN A 42 -33.97 21.86 8.55
CA ASN A 42 -33.73 22.36 9.91
C ASN A 42 -35.01 22.49 10.77
N GLY A 43 -36.16 21.97 10.30
CA GLY A 43 -37.39 21.81 11.08
C GLY A 43 -38.20 23.08 11.19
N LYS A 44 -37.73 24.19 10.62
CA LYS A 44 -38.47 25.45 10.57
C LYS A 44 -39.37 25.51 9.34
N ILE A 45 -40.53 26.14 9.53
CA ILE A 45 -41.42 26.49 8.43
C ILE A 45 -41.09 27.91 7.97
N ASP A 46 -40.74 28.05 6.69
CA ASP A 46 -40.47 29.34 6.04
C ASP A 46 -41.48 29.60 4.91
N GLY A 47 -41.52 30.84 4.40
CA GLY A 47 -42.46 31.26 3.35
C GLY A 47 -43.93 31.31 3.78
N TYR A 48 -44.22 30.98 5.03
CA TYR A 48 -45.49 31.20 5.72
C TYR A 48 -45.20 31.52 7.19
N TYR A 49 -45.80 32.60 7.70
CA TYR A 49 -45.56 33.03 9.08
C TYR A 49 -46.87 33.12 9.84
N HIS A 50 -47.06 32.17 10.75
CA HIS A 50 -48.20 32.12 11.66
C HIS A 50 -47.76 31.46 12.97
N GLN A 51 -48.27 31.95 14.10
CA GLN A 51 -47.82 31.52 15.44
C GLN A 51 -48.07 30.04 15.72
N ASN A 52 -49.04 29.43 15.02
CA ASN A 52 -49.42 28.03 15.20
C ASN A 52 -48.69 27.06 14.23
N GLU A 53 -47.98 27.55 13.22
CA GLU A 53 -47.31 26.72 12.22
C GLU A 53 -45.86 27.17 12.04
N ARG A 54 -45.07 27.03 13.10
CA ARG A 54 -43.71 27.55 13.15
C ARG A 54 -42.64 26.51 12.86
N SER A 55 -42.88 25.27 13.27
CA SER A 55 -41.92 24.18 13.09
C SER A 55 -42.63 22.89 12.70
N TRP A 56 -41.87 21.94 12.17
CA TRP A 56 -42.38 20.64 11.74
C TRP A 56 -41.38 19.53 12.07
N ARG A 57 -41.89 18.31 12.25
CA ARG A 57 -41.08 17.09 12.37
C ARG A 57 -41.86 15.85 11.96
N ILE A 58 -41.18 14.72 11.78
CA ILE A 58 -41.81 13.41 11.63
C ILE A 58 -41.63 12.62 12.91
N GLU A 59 -42.71 12.06 13.43
CA GLU A 59 -42.72 11.23 14.63
C GLU A 59 -43.73 10.08 14.43
N ASN A 60 -43.32 8.84 14.72
CA ASN A 60 -44.14 7.63 14.53
C ASN A 60 -44.78 7.53 13.12
N TYR A 61 -44.00 7.79 12.07
CA TYR A 61 -44.43 7.79 10.66
C TYR A 61 -45.51 8.82 10.29
N ARG A 62 -45.67 9.89 11.09
CA ARG A 62 -46.61 10.99 10.81
C ARG A 62 -45.89 12.34 10.78
N LEU A 63 -46.30 13.20 9.85
CA LEU A 63 -45.89 14.60 9.81
C LEU A 63 -46.64 15.39 10.90
N LEU A 64 -45.91 16.14 11.71
CA LEU A 64 -46.43 17.00 12.75
C LEU A 64 -46.02 18.45 12.48
N ILE A 65 -46.96 19.39 12.61
CA ILE A 65 -46.71 20.84 12.59
C ILE A 65 -47.01 21.40 13.98
N LEU A 66 -46.09 22.20 14.49
CA LEU A 66 -46.12 22.74 15.85
C LEU A 66 -46.12 24.28 15.85
N GLY A 67 -46.77 24.83 16.86
CA GLY A 67 -46.76 26.26 17.15
C GLY A 67 -45.43 26.75 17.71
N GLU A 68 -45.32 28.05 17.91
CA GLU A 68 -44.14 28.74 18.45
C GLU A 68 -43.85 28.35 19.90
N ASP A 69 -44.88 27.98 20.66
CA ASP A 69 -44.79 27.41 22.01
C ASP A 69 -44.42 25.91 22.01
N GLY A 70 -44.23 25.31 20.84
CA GLY A 70 -43.90 23.90 20.66
C GLY A 70 -45.09 22.95 20.80
N ASN A 71 -46.32 23.47 20.96
CA ASN A 71 -47.51 22.62 21.04
C ASN A 71 -47.90 22.07 19.66
N LEU A 72 -48.41 20.84 19.65
CA LEU A 72 -48.84 20.17 18.43
C LEU A 72 -50.12 20.84 17.89
N MET A 73 -50.03 21.40 16.68
CA MET A 73 -51.15 22.06 16.03
C MET A 73 -51.78 21.18 14.94
N TRP A 74 -50.96 20.46 14.18
CA TRP A 74 -51.46 19.58 13.13
C TRP A 74 -50.72 18.25 13.11
N ARG A 75 -51.45 17.17 12.87
CA ARG A 75 -50.86 15.83 12.62
C ARG A 75 -51.39 15.25 11.33
N SER A 76 -50.52 14.59 10.56
CA SER A 76 -50.95 13.90 9.34
C SER A 76 -51.73 12.65 9.67
N ILE A 77 -52.85 12.47 8.98
CA ILE A 77 -53.70 11.29 9.07
C ILE A 77 -53.71 10.49 7.76
N GLU A 78 -53.42 11.13 6.63
CA GLU A 78 -53.44 10.51 5.31
C GLU A 78 -52.47 11.22 4.36
N ALA A 79 -51.82 10.48 3.47
CA ALA A 79 -50.99 11.02 2.40
C ALA A 79 -51.21 10.22 1.12
N PHE A 80 -51.38 10.91 -0.01
CA PHE A 80 -51.62 10.30 -1.32
C PHE A 80 -51.04 11.16 -2.44
N ARG A 81 -50.92 10.59 -3.65
CA ARG A 81 -50.57 11.35 -4.85
C ARG A 81 -51.83 11.67 -5.65
N ASP A 82 -51.93 12.89 -6.14
CA ASP A 82 -52.99 13.25 -7.09
C ASP A 82 -52.66 12.73 -8.51
N PRO A 83 -53.58 12.84 -9.48
CA PRO A 83 -53.37 12.34 -10.84
C PRO A 83 -52.15 12.92 -11.56
N ASP A 84 -51.68 14.10 -11.14
CA ASP A 84 -50.49 14.75 -11.68
C ASP A 84 -49.19 14.28 -10.99
N GLY A 85 -49.32 13.31 -10.07
CA GLY A 85 -48.21 12.71 -9.32
C GLY A 85 -47.75 13.54 -8.12
N LEU A 86 -48.42 14.65 -7.81
CA LEU A 86 -48.05 15.57 -6.72
C LEU A 86 -48.55 15.05 -5.38
N ILE A 87 -47.73 15.23 -4.34
CA ILE A 87 -48.04 14.73 -3.00
C ILE A 87 -49.06 15.64 -2.31
N ASN A 88 -50.07 15.03 -1.70
CA ASN A 88 -51.08 15.69 -0.88
C ASN A 88 -51.12 15.01 0.50
N ILE A 89 -51.08 15.81 1.56
CA ILE A 89 -51.09 15.32 2.95
C ILE A 89 -52.24 15.96 3.70
N ILE A 90 -53.15 15.14 4.24
CA ILE A 90 -54.26 15.59 5.08
C ILE A 90 -53.81 15.65 6.53
N LEU A 91 -54.03 16.80 7.13
CA LEU A 91 -53.66 17.18 8.48
C LEU A 91 -54.91 17.39 9.33
N GLU A 92 -54.87 16.97 10.58
CA GLU A 92 -55.98 17.07 11.55
C GLU A 92 -55.52 17.81 12.81
N HIS A 93 -56.38 18.65 13.37
CA HIS A 93 -56.13 19.28 14.67
C HIS A 93 -56.34 18.27 15.82
N PRO A 94 -55.39 18.10 16.75
CA PRO A 94 -55.42 17.01 17.73
C PRO A 94 -56.61 17.09 18.71
N SER A 95 -57.16 18.28 18.95
CA SER A 95 -58.30 18.50 19.86
C SER A 95 -59.63 18.72 19.14
N SER A 96 -59.65 18.73 17.81
CA SER A 96 -60.85 18.97 16.99
C SER A 96 -60.76 18.20 15.68
N PRO A 97 -61.10 16.89 15.68
CA PRO A 97 -60.92 15.98 14.54
C PRO A 97 -61.65 16.39 13.25
N ASP A 98 -62.71 17.19 13.38
CA ASP A 98 -63.48 17.71 12.25
C ASP A 98 -62.77 18.88 11.53
N THR A 99 -61.75 19.47 12.14
CA THR A 99 -60.94 20.54 11.54
C THR A 99 -59.75 19.95 10.79
N ARG A 100 -59.87 19.90 9.46
CA ARG A 100 -58.84 19.32 8.58
C ARG A 100 -58.23 20.32 7.62
N PHE A 101 -56.92 20.22 7.49
CA PHE A 101 -56.10 21.01 6.59
C PHE A 101 -55.41 20.07 5.58
N ILE A 102 -54.97 20.64 4.47
CA ILE A 102 -54.19 19.93 3.46
C ILE A 102 -52.89 20.68 3.21
N LEU A 103 -51.81 19.91 3.11
CA LEU A 103 -50.52 20.35 2.61
C LEU A 103 -50.33 19.72 1.22
N LYS A 104 -50.39 20.55 0.17
CA LYS A 104 -50.30 20.12 -1.23
C LYS A 104 -48.99 20.56 -1.86
N GLN A 105 -48.28 19.65 -2.51
CA GLN A 105 -47.03 19.92 -3.20
C GLN A 105 -47.27 20.78 -4.44
N ASN A 106 -46.51 21.88 -4.60
CA ASN A 106 -46.55 22.69 -5.81
C ASN A 106 -45.64 22.10 -6.91
N PRO A 107 -45.95 22.33 -8.19
CA PRO A 107 -45.06 21.96 -9.29
C PRO A 107 -43.70 22.67 -9.17
N HIS A 108 -42.59 21.94 -9.31
CA HIS A 108 -41.21 22.40 -9.11
C HIS A 108 -40.92 23.85 -9.57
N GLN A 109 -40.59 24.73 -8.63
CA GLN A 109 -39.82 25.97 -8.88
C GLN A 109 -38.60 25.96 -7.96
N ALA A 110 -37.40 26.09 -8.54
CA ALA A 110 -36.12 26.11 -7.81
C ALA A 110 -35.99 27.37 -6.93
N LEU A 111 -35.49 27.20 -5.70
CA LEU A 111 -35.22 28.30 -4.75
C LEU A 111 -33.99 29.14 -5.19
N PRO A 112 -33.95 30.48 -5.00
CA PRO A 112 -32.78 31.31 -5.37
C PRO A 112 -31.70 31.36 -4.28
N GLU A 113 -30.43 31.47 -4.68
CA GLU A 113 -29.21 31.53 -3.85
C GLU A 113 -29.11 32.80 -2.95
N GLN A 114 -28.53 32.66 -1.75
CA GLN A 114 -28.29 33.76 -0.79
C GLN A 114 -26.88 34.37 -0.92
N HIS A 115 -26.81 35.72 -0.90
CA HIS A 115 -25.59 36.54 -0.98
C HIS A 115 -24.82 36.70 0.37
N PRO A 116 -23.53 37.10 0.37
CA PRO A 116 -22.67 37.16 1.55
C PRO A 116 -22.88 38.42 2.43
N GLN A 117 -22.77 38.25 3.75
CA GLN A 117 -22.90 39.33 4.75
C GLN A 117 -21.66 40.22 4.90
N ALA A 118 -21.92 41.46 5.34
CA ALA A 118 -21.05 42.62 5.37
C ALA A 118 -20.07 42.68 6.56
N VAL A 119 -18.98 43.42 6.33
CA VAL A 119 -17.84 43.73 7.21
C VAL A 119 -18.24 44.74 8.31
N ALA A 120 -17.76 44.54 9.53
CA ALA A 120 -17.81 45.54 10.61
C ALA A 120 -16.39 45.89 11.15
N ALA A 121 -16.20 47.21 11.24
CA ALA A 121 -15.12 48.10 11.69
C ALA A 121 -13.93 47.61 12.55
N GLU A 122 -12.78 48.22 12.21
CA GLU A 122 -11.45 48.18 12.82
C GLU A 122 -11.36 48.74 14.26
N GLN A 123 -10.47 48.17 15.08
CA GLN A 123 -9.77 48.84 16.18
C GLN A 123 -8.25 48.65 16.02
N ALA A 124 -7.50 49.70 16.34
CA ALA A 124 -6.09 49.93 16.02
C ALA A 124 -5.09 48.94 16.69
N PRO A 125 -3.90 48.70 16.07
CA PRO A 125 -2.95 47.70 16.55
C PRO A 125 -2.02 48.22 17.66
N LEU A 126 -1.84 47.40 18.70
CA LEU A 126 -0.75 47.52 19.68
C LEU A 126 0.60 47.11 19.07
N PRO A 127 1.74 47.63 19.56
CA PRO A 127 3.03 47.52 18.89
C PRO A 127 3.51 46.07 18.80
N LYS A 128 4.00 45.71 17.61
CA LYS A 128 4.56 44.41 17.24
C LYS A 128 5.54 43.92 18.32
N SER A 129 5.12 42.93 19.10
CA SER A 129 6.06 42.00 19.71
C SER A 129 6.80 41.32 18.55
N VAL A 130 8.13 41.39 18.60
CA VAL A 130 9.06 40.61 17.78
C VAL A 130 8.48 39.20 17.59
N PRO A 131 8.39 38.65 16.37
CA PRO A 131 7.92 37.29 16.18
C PRO A 131 8.78 36.39 17.06
N ALA A 132 8.18 35.77 18.07
CA ALA A 132 8.76 34.58 18.65
C ALA A 132 9.02 33.65 17.46
N ALA A 133 10.28 33.23 17.30
CA ALA A 133 10.69 32.32 16.25
C ALA A 133 9.63 31.22 16.12
N ALA A 134 9.10 31.04 14.91
CA ALA A 134 8.17 29.96 14.61
C ALA A 134 8.74 28.69 15.21
N SER A 135 8.01 28.09 16.17
CA SER A 135 8.35 26.76 16.66
C SER A 135 8.45 25.86 15.43
N PRO A 136 9.51 25.07 15.26
CA PRO A 136 9.61 24.19 14.10
C PRO A 136 8.41 23.25 14.15
N THR A 137 7.50 23.39 13.19
CA THR A 137 6.38 22.45 13.04
C THR A 137 7.00 21.07 12.79
N GLY A 138 6.86 20.17 13.76
CA GLY A 138 7.41 18.81 13.67
C GLY A 138 6.79 18.02 12.51
N LEU A 139 7.32 16.82 12.27
CA LEU A 139 6.73 15.87 11.32
C LEU A 139 5.26 15.58 11.69
N SER A 140 4.39 15.45 10.69
CA SER A 140 3.03 14.96 10.92
C SER A 140 3.06 13.50 11.37
N ASP A 141 2.01 13.03 12.07
CA ASP A 141 1.92 11.63 12.52
C ASP A 141 1.99 10.64 11.31
N ALA A 142 1.36 11.01 10.19
CA ALA A 142 1.41 10.24 8.93
C ALA A 142 2.82 10.19 8.33
N GLU A 143 3.48 11.35 8.20
CA GLU A 143 4.85 11.42 7.69
C GLU A 143 5.85 10.81 8.67
N PHE A 144 5.53 10.68 9.96
CA PHE A 144 6.32 9.97 10.98
C PHE A 144 6.18 8.45 10.91
N LEU A 145 5.07 7.91 10.42
CA LEU A 145 4.93 6.47 10.20
C LEU A 145 5.41 6.04 8.81
N PHE A 146 5.17 6.89 7.80
CA PHE A 146 5.29 6.53 6.40
C PHE A 146 6.03 7.65 5.64
N PRO A 147 7.38 7.68 5.70
CA PRO A 147 8.18 8.76 5.10
C PRO A 147 7.92 8.87 3.59
N SER A 148 7.80 10.10 3.10
CA SER A 148 7.71 10.40 1.66
C SER A 148 9.04 10.89 1.06
N ASP A 149 10.10 11.01 1.85
CA ASP A 149 11.39 11.61 1.45
C ASP A 149 12.08 10.95 0.24
N LEU A 150 11.75 9.68 -0.07
CA LEU A 150 12.31 8.93 -1.20
C LEU A 150 11.37 8.81 -2.40
N GLU A 151 10.18 9.42 -2.33
CA GLU A 151 9.21 9.40 -3.42
C GLU A 151 9.64 10.35 -4.54
N VAL A 152 9.65 9.84 -5.78
CA VAL A 152 10.01 10.62 -6.97
C VAL A 152 8.84 10.62 -7.95
N THR A 153 8.28 9.44 -8.20
CA THR A 153 7.10 9.25 -9.03
C THR A 153 5.86 9.60 -8.23
N ASN A 154 5.08 10.57 -8.72
CA ASN A 154 3.77 10.87 -8.18
C ASN A 154 2.80 9.72 -8.50
N VAL A 155 2.40 8.96 -7.49
CA VAL A 155 1.46 7.84 -7.63
C VAL A 155 0.07 8.33 -7.25
N LYS A 156 -0.86 8.25 -8.20
CA LYS A 156 -2.28 8.49 -7.92
C LYS A 156 -2.97 7.16 -7.70
N VAL A 157 -3.60 7.00 -6.55
CA VAL A 157 -4.57 5.94 -6.31
C VAL A 157 -5.89 6.41 -6.92
N GLY A 158 -6.35 5.74 -7.98
CA GLY A 158 -7.53 6.13 -8.74
C GLY A 158 -8.82 5.62 -8.12
N LYS A 159 -8.92 4.31 -7.86
CA LYS A 159 -10.13 3.71 -7.26
C LYS A 159 -9.83 2.62 -6.25
N VAL A 160 -10.49 2.71 -5.09
CA VAL A 160 -10.35 1.76 -3.97
C VAL A 160 -11.69 1.14 -3.63
N LEU A 161 -11.71 -0.18 -3.47
CA LEU A 161 -12.87 -0.90 -2.93
C LEU A 161 -12.70 -1.06 -1.42
N LEU A 162 -13.55 -0.40 -0.63
CA LEU A 162 -13.60 -0.52 0.82
C LEU A 162 -14.62 -1.60 1.22
N VAL A 163 -14.17 -2.62 1.95
CA VAL A 163 -15.03 -3.70 2.46
C VAL A 163 -14.91 -3.77 3.98
N GLY A 164 -16.02 -3.60 4.69
CA GLY A 164 -16.00 -3.66 6.15
C GLY A 164 -17.21 -3.04 6.83
N SER A 165 -17.06 -2.76 8.12
CA SER A 165 -18.16 -2.36 9.02
C SER A 165 -18.14 -0.86 9.31
N CYS A 166 -18.42 -0.46 10.56
CA CYS A 166 -18.49 0.93 11.01
C CYS A 166 -17.20 1.73 10.76
N LEU A 167 -16.02 1.17 11.06
CA LEU A 167 -14.75 1.87 10.83
C LEU A 167 -14.48 2.12 9.34
N THR A 168 -14.81 1.15 8.49
CA THR A 168 -14.68 1.31 7.03
C THR A 168 -15.70 2.26 6.45
N ALA A 169 -16.93 2.32 6.99
CA ALA A 169 -17.90 3.33 6.61
C ALA A 169 -17.40 4.76 6.93
N LEU A 170 -16.74 4.93 8.08
CA LEU A 170 -16.06 6.18 8.42
C LEU A 170 -14.94 6.50 7.42
N TYR A 171 -14.13 5.51 7.03
CA TYR A 171 -13.11 5.71 6.00
C TYR A 171 -13.73 6.16 4.68
N HIS A 172 -14.80 5.51 4.24
CA HIS A 172 -15.49 5.87 3.00
C HIS A 172 -15.96 7.34 3.01
N GLU A 173 -16.67 7.76 4.07
CA GLU A 173 -17.17 9.15 4.19
C GLU A 173 -16.01 10.16 4.24
N GLN A 174 -15.01 9.91 5.08
CA GLN A 174 -13.98 10.90 5.39
C GLN A 174 -12.88 10.95 4.33
N LEU A 175 -12.44 9.81 3.80
CA LEU A 175 -11.40 9.76 2.77
C LEU A 175 -11.91 10.31 1.45
N GLN A 176 -13.18 10.08 1.09
CA GLN A 176 -13.76 10.68 -0.12
C GLN A 176 -13.77 12.21 -0.06
N ALA A 177 -14.01 12.80 1.13
CA ALA A 177 -13.97 14.25 1.30
C ALA A 177 -12.54 14.81 1.27
N ARG A 178 -11.57 14.06 1.81
CA ARG A 178 -10.15 14.49 1.92
C ARG A 178 -9.34 14.26 0.64
N HIS A 179 -9.68 13.22 -0.10
CA HIS A 179 -8.98 12.75 -1.29
C HIS A 179 -9.94 12.70 -2.48
N PRO A 180 -10.47 13.84 -2.95
CA PRO A 180 -11.45 13.89 -4.04
C PRO A 180 -10.90 13.36 -5.37
N GLU A 181 -9.58 13.23 -5.50
CA GLU A 181 -8.91 12.58 -6.62
C GLU A 181 -9.02 11.05 -6.62
N THR A 182 -9.35 10.43 -5.48
CA THR A 182 -9.51 8.99 -5.32
C THR A 182 -11.01 8.65 -5.22
N THR A 183 -11.47 7.72 -6.06
CA THR A 183 -12.83 7.20 -5.97
C THR A 183 -12.87 6.04 -4.97
N PHE A 184 -13.84 6.06 -4.05
CA PHE A 184 -14.05 4.98 -3.09
C PHE A 184 -15.41 4.35 -3.33
N ASP A 185 -15.42 3.04 -3.60
CA ASP A 185 -16.64 2.23 -3.53
C ASP A 185 -16.67 1.54 -2.17
N TYR A 186 -17.85 1.32 -1.60
CA TYR A 186 -18.00 0.70 -0.28
C TYR A 186 -19.00 -0.45 -0.30
N ILE A 187 -18.61 -1.59 0.26
CA ILE A 187 -19.49 -2.73 0.53
C ILE A 187 -19.56 -2.95 2.05
N PRO A 188 -20.74 -2.80 2.68
CA PRO A 188 -20.91 -3.10 4.09
C PRO A 188 -20.72 -4.61 4.32
N TYR A 189 -19.87 -4.93 5.28
CA TYR A 189 -19.49 -6.30 5.61
C TYR A 189 -19.54 -6.52 7.12
N ASN A 190 -20.69 -7.01 7.58
CA ASN A 190 -20.97 -7.35 8.97
C ASN A 190 -21.34 -8.83 9.04
N PHE A 191 -20.83 -9.55 10.04
CA PHE A 191 -21.01 -11.00 10.19
C PHE A 191 -20.53 -11.79 8.95
N VAL A 192 -20.77 -13.10 8.93
CA VAL A 192 -20.49 -13.95 7.76
C VAL A 192 -21.56 -13.66 6.69
N SER A 193 -21.40 -12.55 5.98
CA SER A 193 -22.16 -12.21 4.78
C SER A 193 -21.38 -12.66 3.54
N VAL A 194 -22.07 -12.95 2.45
CA VAL A 194 -21.40 -13.25 1.17
C VAL A 194 -21.32 -11.93 0.41
N LEU A 195 -20.11 -11.57 -0.04
CA LEU A 195 -19.95 -10.41 -0.93
C LEU A 195 -20.74 -10.64 -2.23
N PRO A 196 -21.26 -9.58 -2.88
CA PRO A 196 -21.88 -9.70 -4.19
C PRO A 196 -20.99 -10.42 -5.20
N GLU A 197 -21.57 -11.16 -6.15
CA GLU A 197 -20.77 -11.92 -7.13
C GLU A 197 -19.80 -11.05 -7.94
N ALA A 198 -20.18 -9.79 -8.19
CA ALA A 198 -19.35 -8.78 -8.83
C ALA A 198 -19.28 -7.51 -7.95
N PRO A 199 -18.14 -6.81 -7.91
CA PRO A 199 -18.04 -5.54 -7.20
C PRO A 199 -18.81 -4.41 -7.90
N PRO A 200 -19.02 -3.25 -7.24
CA PRO A 200 -19.77 -2.12 -7.79
C PRO A 200 -19.25 -1.61 -9.14
N SER A 201 -17.95 -1.73 -9.39
CA SER A 201 -17.28 -1.42 -10.66
C SER A 201 -16.56 -2.66 -11.21
N PRO A 202 -16.21 -2.71 -12.51
CA PRO A 202 -15.32 -3.74 -13.04
C PRO A 202 -14.04 -3.90 -12.21
N VAL A 203 -13.60 -5.15 -11.98
CA VAL A 203 -12.42 -5.43 -11.14
C VAL A 203 -11.15 -4.74 -11.66
N SER A 204 -11.03 -4.59 -12.97
CA SER A 204 -9.92 -3.90 -13.64
C SER A 204 -9.80 -2.41 -13.30
N ASP A 205 -10.87 -1.79 -12.79
CA ASP A 205 -10.90 -0.36 -12.49
C ASP A 205 -10.32 -0.06 -11.11
N TYR A 206 -10.22 -1.05 -10.22
CA TYR A 206 -9.69 -0.89 -8.87
C TYR A 206 -8.17 -1.03 -8.83
N ASP A 207 -7.52 -0.10 -8.15
CA ASP A 207 -6.11 -0.23 -7.79
C ASP A 207 -5.90 -1.32 -6.74
N PHE A 208 -6.79 -1.36 -5.74
CA PHE A 208 -6.83 -2.37 -4.68
C PHE A 208 -8.16 -2.39 -3.92
N GLN A 209 -8.38 -3.49 -3.20
CA GLN A 209 -9.38 -3.66 -2.15
C GLN A 209 -8.74 -3.42 -0.78
N TYR A 210 -9.42 -2.70 0.11
CA TYR A 210 -9.08 -2.62 1.53
C TYR A 210 -10.18 -3.30 2.36
N LEU A 211 -9.82 -4.37 3.06
CA LEU A 211 -10.70 -5.22 3.85
C LEU A 211 -10.46 -5.00 5.34
N GLN A 212 -11.53 -4.73 6.08
CA GLN A 212 -11.52 -4.67 7.54
C GLN A 212 -12.56 -5.64 8.10
N ILE A 213 -12.11 -6.65 8.82
CA ILE A 213 -12.99 -7.56 9.55
C ILE A 213 -13.40 -6.87 10.87
N PRO A 214 -14.70 -6.77 11.19
CA PRO A 214 -15.14 -6.23 12.48
C PRO A 214 -14.75 -7.14 13.65
N LEU A 215 -13.93 -6.62 14.59
CA LEU A 215 -13.54 -7.33 15.80
C LEU A 215 -14.76 -7.82 16.61
N ARG A 216 -15.85 -7.04 16.63
CA ARG A 216 -17.11 -7.42 17.28
C ARG A 216 -17.68 -8.72 16.75
N SER A 217 -17.67 -8.90 15.43
CA SER A 217 -18.17 -10.14 14.80
C SER A 217 -17.29 -11.34 15.14
N VAL A 218 -15.99 -11.12 15.32
CA VAL A 218 -15.00 -12.16 15.65
C VAL A 218 -15.11 -12.60 17.10
N LEU A 219 -15.15 -11.65 18.05
CA LEU A 219 -15.16 -11.97 19.48
C LEU A 219 -16.56 -12.24 20.07
N SER A 220 -17.61 -11.76 19.40
CA SER A 220 -19.01 -11.75 19.89
C SER A 220 -19.19 -11.02 21.23
N ASP A 221 -20.44 -10.75 21.62
CA ASP A 221 -20.74 -9.95 22.83
C ASP A 221 -20.34 -10.65 24.14
N ARG A 222 -19.74 -11.85 24.04
CA ARG A 222 -19.21 -12.64 25.15
C ARG A 222 -18.15 -11.92 25.98
N VAL A 223 -17.39 -11.02 25.37
CA VAL A 223 -16.30 -10.30 26.06
C VAL A 223 -16.80 -9.27 27.08
N ILE A 224 -18.07 -8.88 27.00
CA ILE A 224 -18.69 -7.94 27.96
C ILE A 224 -18.87 -8.59 29.33
N TRP A 225 -19.03 -9.91 29.40
CA TRP A 225 -19.16 -10.63 30.67
C TRP A 225 -17.79 -10.93 31.28
N GLY A 226 -17.07 -9.87 31.70
CA GLY A 226 -15.69 -9.94 32.21
C GLY A 226 -15.46 -10.99 33.31
N PHE A 227 -16.47 -11.27 34.15
CA PHE A 227 -16.37 -12.31 35.19
C PHE A 227 -16.16 -13.72 34.63
N ARG A 228 -16.58 -13.98 33.39
CA ARG A 228 -16.46 -15.29 32.73
C ARG A 228 -15.04 -15.62 32.31
N PHE A 229 -14.14 -14.64 32.26
CA PHE A 229 -12.71 -14.89 32.03
C PHE A 229 -12.05 -15.69 33.17
N ASN A 230 -12.73 -15.80 34.32
CA ASN A 230 -12.34 -16.68 35.41
C ASN A 230 -12.89 -18.11 35.28
N GLU A 231 -13.79 -18.37 34.33
CA GLU A 231 -14.31 -19.71 34.05
C GLU A 231 -13.27 -20.54 33.31
N GLU A 232 -13.04 -21.77 33.76
CA GLU A 232 -12.11 -22.69 33.11
C GLU A 232 -12.54 -22.95 31.64
N GLY A 233 -11.62 -22.74 30.71
CA GLY A 233 -11.83 -23.01 29.28
C GLY A 233 -12.58 -21.93 28.49
N PHE A 234 -13.20 -20.94 29.14
CA PHE A 234 -13.97 -19.89 28.45
C PHE A 234 -13.17 -19.14 27.38
N THR A 235 -11.99 -18.65 27.74
CA THR A 235 -11.04 -18.00 26.85
C THR A 235 -10.66 -18.88 25.66
N LYS A 236 -10.41 -20.17 25.91
CA LYS A 236 -10.01 -21.11 24.86
C LYS A 236 -11.12 -21.27 23.83
N THR A 237 -12.38 -21.36 24.30
CA THR A 237 -13.55 -21.43 23.44
C THR A 237 -13.73 -20.15 22.63
N ILE A 238 -13.63 -18.96 23.25
CA ILE A 238 -13.71 -17.69 22.52
C ILE A 238 -12.65 -17.62 21.42
N LEU A 239 -11.41 -17.96 21.72
CA LEU A 239 -10.32 -17.88 20.75
C LEU A 239 -10.51 -18.86 19.59
N GLN A 240 -10.96 -20.09 19.87
CA GLN A 240 -11.24 -21.10 18.84
C GLN A 240 -12.42 -20.71 17.93
N ASP A 241 -13.49 -20.18 18.51
CA ASP A 241 -14.63 -19.66 17.77
C ASP A 241 -14.21 -18.47 16.90
N ALA A 242 -13.44 -17.54 17.48
CA ALA A 242 -12.93 -16.36 16.79
C ALA A 242 -12.04 -16.71 15.58
N TYR A 243 -11.15 -17.71 15.71
CA TYR A 243 -10.37 -18.22 14.59
C TYR A 243 -11.25 -18.79 13.47
N SER A 244 -12.27 -19.57 13.83
CA SER A 244 -13.22 -20.13 12.86
C SER A 244 -14.03 -19.04 12.14
N ILE A 245 -14.39 -17.97 12.86
CA ILE A 245 -15.09 -16.82 12.29
C ILE A 245 -14.15 -16.02 11.36
N ILE A 246 -12.89 -15.79 11.75
CA ILE A 246 -11.89 -15.16 10.88
C ILE A 246 -11.76 -15.94 9.58
N ASP A 247 -11.62 -17.26 9.64
CA ASP A 247 -11.51 -18.12 8.44
C ASP A 247 -12.74 -17.96 7.52
N ALA A 248 -13.95 -18.05 8.07
CA ALA A 248 -15.19 -17.93 7.30
C ALA A 248 -15.38 -16.53 6.70
N MET A 249 -15.12 -15.48 7.48
CA MET A 249 -15.27 -14.10 7.05
C MET A 249 -14.19 -13.71 6.02
N LEU A 250 -12.95 -14.13 6.22
CA LEU A 250 -11.87 -13.83 5.29
C LEU A 250 -12.11 -14.54 3.95
N SER A 251 -12.42 -15.84 3.96
CA SER A 251 -12.72 -16.58 2.72
C SER A 251 -13.88 -15.95 1.93
N SER A 252 -14.95 -15.52 2.60
CA SER A 252 -16.09 -14.88 1.93
C SER A 252 -15.77 -13.48 1.39
N ALA A 253 -14.80 -12.78 1.99
CA ALA A 253 -14.40 -11.43 1.59
C ALA A 253 -13.27 -11.39 0.53
N MET A 254 -12.56 -12.51 0.34
CA MET A 254 -11.43 -12.61 -0.60
C MET A 254 -11.84 -13.05 -2.01
N ILE A 255 -13.13 -13.17 -2.30
CA ILE A 255 -13.62 -13.69 -3.59
C ILE A 255 -13.07 -12.94 -4.81
N TYR A 256 -12.90 -11.61 -4.73
CA TYR A 256 -12.37 -10.82 -5.84
C TYR A 256 -10.85 -11.00 -5.99
N ASN A 257 -10.15 -11.18 -4.88
CA ASN A 257 -8.73 -11.52 -4.89
C ASN A 257 -8.50 -12.91 -5.52
N GLU A 258 -9.26 -13.92 -5.09
CA GLU A 258 -9.05 -15.29 -5.57
C GLU A 258 -9.45 -15.48 -7.04
N ARG A 259 -10.57 -14.87 -7.46
CA ARG A 259 -11.08 -15.02 -8.84
C ARG A 259 -10.33 -14.16 -9.86
N HIS A 260 -9.88 -12.97 -9.46
CA HIS A 260 -9.35 -11.97 -10.39
C HIS A 260 -7.95 -11.45 -10.05
N GLY A 261 -7.35 -11.92 -8.95
CA GLY A 261 -6.04 -11.46 -8.50
C GLY A 261 -6.02 -10.02 -7.97
N LEU A 262 -7.19 -9.45 -7.61
CA LEU A 262 -7.29 -8.08 -7.11
C LEU A 262 -6.38 -7.87 -5.89
N LEU A 263 -5.48 -6.88 -5.96
CA LEU A 263 -4.59 -6.53 -4.84
C LEU A 263 -5.43 -6.22 -3.61
N THR A 264 -5.20 -6.92 -2.50
CA THR A 264 -6.02 -6.76 -1.30
C THR A 264 -5.17 -6.45 -0.08
N PHE A 265 -5.51 -5.37 0.61
CA PHE A 265 -4.96 -5.01 1.90
C PHE A 265 -5.94 -5.37 3.01
N VAL A 266 -5.50 -6.10 4.02
CA VAL A 266 -6.35 -6.52 5.15
C VAL A 266 -5.89 -5.83 6.41
N SER A 267 -6.76 -5.04 7.03
CA SER A 267 -6.47 -4.40 8.32
C SER A 267 -6.50 -5.42 9.45
N ASN A 268 -5.51 -5.34 10.35
CA ASN A 268 -5.59 -6.03 11.63
C ASN A 268 -6.53 -5.31 12.62
N PHE A 269 -6.56 -5.78 13.87
CA PHE A 269 -7.35 -5.22 14.96
C PHE A 269 -6.47 -4.33 15.84
N ILE A 270 -6.99 -3.19 16.26
CA ILE A 270 -6.36 -2.41 17.33
C ILE A 270 -6.42 -3.26 18.61
N VAL A 271 -5.41 -3.20 19.46
CA VAL A 271 -5.32 -3.90 20.76
C VAL A 271 -5.69 -2.92 21.88
N PRO A 272 -6.47 -3.32 22.91
CA PRO A 272 -6.75 -2.47 24.08
C PRO A 272 -5.48 -1.93 24.74
N GLN A 273 -5.56 -0.75 25.34
CA GLN A 273 -4.42 -0.12 26.02
C GLN A 273 -4.15 -0.75 27.38
N MET A 274 -5.23 -1.09 28.10
CA MET A 274 -5.16 -1.67 29.43
C MET A 274 -5.51 -3.16 29.43
N SER A 275 -4.81 -3.89 30.30
CA SER A 275 -5.18 -5.27 30.62
C SER A 275 -6.52 -5.31 31.34
N THR A 276 -7.41 -6.19 30.88
CA THR A 276 -8.72 -6.43 31.49
C THR A 276 -8.72 -7.68 32.36
N ALA A 277 -7.55 -8.27 32.62
CA ALA A 277 -7.43 -9.48 33.43
C ALA A 277 -7.97 -9.26 34.85
N SER A 278 -8.61 -10.28 35.42
CA SER A 278 -9.24 -10.23 36.73
C SER A 278 -8.27 -10.02 37.89
N SER A 279 -6.98 -10.28 37.67
CA SER A 279 -5.93 -10.12 38.68
C SER A 279 -4.62 -9.62 38.06
N MET A 280 -3.76 -9.02 38.88
CA MET A 280 -2.41 -8.63 38.44
C MET A 280 -1.56 -9.82 38.00
N TYR A 281 -1.79 -11.00 38.57
CA TYR A 281 -1.08 -12.24 38.20
C TYR A 281 -1.45 -12.73 36.79
N GLU A 282 -2.66 -12.43 36.34
CA GLU A 282 -3.17 -12.86 35.03
C GLU A 282 -2.94 -11.82 33.91
N ARG A 283 -2.30 -10.69 34.19
CA ARG A 283 -1.95 -9.70 33.16
C ARG A 283 -0.99 -10.30 32.15
N GLY A 284 -1.30 -10.18 30.86
CA GLY A 284 -0.54 -10.84 29.79
C GLY A 284 -0.75 -12.36 29.71
N SER A 285 -1.62 -12.94 30.55
CA SER A 285 -2.01 -14.35 30.42
C SER A 285 -2.97 -14.56 29.26
N ASN A 286 -3.37 -15.81 29.04
CA ASN A 286 -4.39 -16.14 28.03
C ASN A 286 -5.75 -15.49 28.35
N ASN A 287 -6.06 -15.23 29.62
CA ASN A 287 -7.34 -14.66 30.06
C ASN A 287 -7.41 -13.13 29.91
N ASP A 288 -6.34 -12.50 29.44
CA ASP A 288 -6.29 -11.07 29.20
C ASP A 288 -6.80 -10.73 27.79
N LEU A 289 -7.79 -9.84 27.68
CA LEU A 289 -8.35 -9.44 26.39
C LEU A 289 -7.29 -8.82 25.46
N ALA A 290 -6.31 -8.09 26.01
CA ALA A 290 -5.22 -7.55 25.21
C ALA A 290 -4.41 -8.68 24.53
N THR A 291 -4.07 -9.72 25.28
CA THR A 291 -3.39 -10.92 24.76
C THR A 291 -4.24 -11.65 23.73
N ILE A 292 -5.55 -11.75 23.95
CA ILE A 292 -6.46 -12.40 23.01
C ILE A 292 -6.46 -11.67 21.66
N VAL A 293 -6.59 -10.34 21.66
CA VAL A 293 -6.61 -9.56 20.41
C VAL A 293 -5.25 -9.61 19.70
N GLN A 294 -4.14 -9.62 20.44
CA GLN A 294 -2.80 -9.86 19.86
C GLN A 294 -2.74 -11.20 19.12
N ARG A 295 -3.26 -12.28 19.72
CA ARG A 295 -3.31 -13.60 19.07
C ARG A 295 -4.23 -13.64 17.85
N LEU A 296 -5.33 -12.89 17.86
CA LEU A 296 -6.17 -12.74 16.68
C LEU A 296 -5.44 -12.03 15.55
N ASN A 297 -4.62 -11.01 15.85
CA ASN A 297 -3.77 -10.34 14.87
C ASN A 297 -2.72 -11.29 14.27
N ASP A 298 -2.05 -12.09 15.11
CA ASP A 298 -1.07 -13.09 14.66
C ASP A 298 -1.72 -14.12 13.73
N TYR A 299 -2.88 -14.65 14.13
CA TYR A 299 -3.65 -15.60 13.34
C TYR A 299 -4.14 -15.01 12.02
N LEU A 300 -4.68 -13.79 12.03
CA LEU A 300 -5.12 -13.11 10.82
C LEU A 300 -3.95 -12.90 9.85
N ASN A 301 -2.77 -12.52 10.35
CA ASN A 301 -1.57 -12.38 9.54
C ASN A 301 -1.18 -13.70 8.85
N GLU A 302 -1.20 -14.82 9.59
CA GLU A 302 -0.94 -16.15 9.03
C GLU A 302 -1.91 -16.48 7.89
N LYS A 303 -3.21 -16.20 8.07
CA LYS A 303 -4.23 -16.48 7.06
C LYS A 303 -4.11 -15.59 5.83
N VAL A 304 -3.87 -14.30 6.01
CA VAL A 304 -3.67 -13.35 4.91
C VAL A 304 -2.43 -13.72 4.08
N ALA A 305 -1.36 -14.20 4.72
CA ALA A 305 -0.15 -14.65 4.03
C ALA A 305 -0.40 -15.84 3.07
N GLY A 306 -1.45 -16.64 3.30
CA GLY A 306 -1.88 -17.73 2.44
C GLY A 306 -2.48 -17.28 1.10
N TYR A 307 -2.97 -16.04 1.00
CA TYR A 307 -3.56 -15.51 -0.23
C TYR A 307 -2.49 -14.95 -1.18
N LYS A 308 -2.75 -15.04 -2.49
CA LYS A 308 -1.91 -14.42 -3.52
C LYS A 308 -2.24 -12.93 -3.60
N ASN A 309 -1.23 -12.07 -3.76
CA ASN A 309 -1.44 -10.62 -3.92
C ASN A 309 -2.27 -9.97 -2.78
N ALA A 310 -2.09 -10.46 -1.55
CA ALA A 310 -2.74 -9.94 -0.36
C ALA A 310 -1.71 -9.66 0.75
N TYR A 311 -1.94 -8.60 1.52
CA TYR A 311 -1.00 -8.13 2.55
C TYR A 311 -1.74 -7.54 3.75
N LEU A 312 -1.21 -7.76 4.95
CA LEU A 312 -1.74 -7.18 6.18
C LEU A 312 -1.27 -5.73 6.34
N LEU A 313 -2.19 -4.83 6.71
CA LEU A 313 -1.87 -3.47 7.16
C LEU A 313 -2.14 -3.33 8.66
N ASN A 314 -1.15 -2.80 9.38
CA ASN A 314 -1.16 -2.78 10.84
C ASN A 314 -1.76 -1.47 11.36
N VAL A 315 -3.07 -1.45 11.58
CA VAL A 315 -3.80 -0.31 12.17
C VAL A 315 -3.50 -0.15 13.66
N ASP A 316 -3.17 -1.25 14.37
CA ASP A 316 -2.77 -1.18 15.78
C ASP A 316 -1.49 -0.36 15.99
N ALA A 317 -0.52 -0.52 15.09
CA ALA A 317 0.71 0.28 15.11
C ALA A 317 0.42 1.76 14.85
N VAL A 318 -0.46 2.07 13.90
CA VAL A 318 -0.89 3.46 13.62
C VAL A 318 -1.53 4.08 14.86
N ALA A 319 -2.48 3.38 15.48
CA ALA A 319 -3.13 3.85 16.71
C ALA A 319 -2.13 3.99 17.87
N SER A 320 -1.19 3.06 18.01
CA SER A 320 -0.14 3.09 19.05
C SER A 320 0.78 4.30 18.91
N THR A 321 1.22 4.61 17.68
CA THR A 321 2.14 5.72 17.42
C THR A 321 1.48 7.09 17.60
N ILE A 322 0.24 7.25 17.16
CA ILE A 322 -0.53 8.49 17.41
C ILE A 322 -0.81 8.64 18.91
N GLY A 323 -0.99 7.50 19.59
CA GLY A 323 -1.34 7.38 20.99
C GLY A 323 -2.79 6.93 21.12
N LYS A 324 -3.00 5.67 21.51
CA LYS A 324 -4.32 5.06 21.61
C LYS A 324 -5.29 5.86 22.49
N ARG A 325 -4.82 6.60 23.51
CA ARG A 325 -5.66 7.48 24.34
C ARG A 325 -6.38 8.59 23.57
N TYR A 326 -5.91 8.93 22.38
CA TYR A 326 -6.52 9.94 21.51
C TYR A 326 -7.47 9.34 20.47
N ILE A 327 -7.52 8.02 20.41
CA ILE A 327 -8.18 7.25 19.34
C ILE A 327 -9.17 6.23 19.92
N LEU A 328 -9.00 5.77 21.16
CA LEU A 328 -9.81 4.70 21.75
C LEU A 328 -10.29 5.07 23.16
N ASP A 329 -11.53 4.66 23.43
CA ASP A 329 -12.01 4.33 24.77
C ASP A 329 -12.15 2.80 24.84
N ASP A 330 -11.25 2.17 25.60
CA ASP A 330 -11.03 0.71 25.63
C ASP A 330 -12.29 -0.10 25.99
N LEU A 331 -13.26 0.50 26.70
CA LEU A 331 -14.42 -0.23 27.25
C LEU A 331 -15.71 -0.06 26.44
N VAL A 332 -15.83 0.98 25.60
CA VAL A 332 -17.08 1.26 24.88
C VAL A 332 -16.88 1.12 23.37
N TYR A 333 -16.04 1.94 22.74
CA TYR A 333 -15.96 2.01 21.27
C TYR A 333 -15.04 0.97 20.64
N PHE A 334 -14.00 0.55 21.37
CA PHE A 334 -13.01 -0.42 20.93
C PHE A 334 -13.62 -1.70 20.34
N TYR A 335 -14.59 -2.27 21.06
CA TYR A 335 -15.22 -3.54 20.71
C TYR A 335 -16.58 -3.33 20.00
N SER A 336 -17.38 -2.34 20.41
CA SER A 336 -18.76 -2.19 19.91
C SER A 336 -18.87 -1.64 18.47
N HIS A 337 -17.95 -0.76 18.09
CA HIS A 337 -17.87 -0.14 16.76
C HIS A 337 -16.57 -0.42 16.04
N GLY A 338 -15.59 -1.04 16.72
CA GLY A 338 -14.28 -1.37 16.14
C GLY A 338 -13.52 -0.12 15.67
N ALA A 339 -13.76 1.04 16.30
CA ALA A 339 -13.50 2.34 15.70
C ALA A 339 -12.83 3.34 16.65
N VAL A 340 -12.43 4.47 16.05
CA VAL A 340 -11.95 5.67 16.72
C VAL A 340 -13.04 6.24 17.63
N THR A 341 -12.69 6.78 18.80
CA THR A 341 -13.65 7.41 19.72
C THR A 341 -14.46 8.50 19.00
N TYR A 342 -15.78 8.47 19.21
CA TYR A 342 -16.73 9.41 18.65
C TYR A 342 -17.73 9.81 19.73
N GLN A 343 -18.38 10.97 19.58
CA GLN A 343 -19.43 11.41 20.50
C GLN A 343 -20.63 10.46 20.45
N ASP A 344 -21.11 10.00 21.61
CA ASP A 344 -22.27 9.10 21.67
C ASP A 344 -23.52 9.70 21.00
N TRP A 345 -24.30 8.86 20.34
CA TRP A 345 -25.33 9.28 19.39
C TRP A 345 -26.67 9.65 20.04
N ASP A 346 -26.86 9.35 21.34
CA ASP A 346 -28.14 9.49 22.05
C ASP A 346 -27.99 10.09 23.47
N ASP A 347 -27.56 11.35 23.60
CA ASP A 347 -27.86 12.11 24.83
C ASP A 347 -29.22 12.79 24.67
N PHE A 348 -30.21 12.41 25.49
CA PHE A 348 -31.59 12.93 25.44
C PHE A 348 -31.70 14.44 25.80
N GLY A 349 -30.58 15.16 25.85
CA GLY A 349 -30.47 16.53 26.31
C GLY A 349 -30.77 16.66 27.79
N SER A 350 -31.02 17.90 28.25
CA SER A 350 -31.42 18.15 29.63
C SER A 350 -32.83 17.62 29.90
N ILE A 351 -32.94 16.39 30.39
CA ILE A 351 -34.14 15.93 31.08
C ILE A 351 -34.14 16.64 32.44
N ALA A 352 -35.28 17.20 32.90
CA ALA A 352 -35.38 18.07 34.09
C ALA A 352 -34.83 17.48 35.43
N ARG A 353 -34.36 16.24 35.42
CA ARG A 353 -33.78 15.51 36.56
C ARG A 353 -32.28 15.18 36.40
N ASN A 354 -31.70 15.39 35.22
CA ASN A 354 -30.32 15.01 34.89
C ASN A 354 -29.51 16.20 34.38
N GLU A 355 -28.21 16.21 34.68
CA GLU A 355 -27.24 17.06 33.98
C GLU A 355 -27.01 16.51 32.56
N PRO A 356 -26.85 17.37 31.53
CA PRO A 356 -26.53 16.92 30.18
C PRO A 356 -25.13 16.26 30.16
N ILE A 357 -24.98 15.22 29.35
CA ILE A 357 -23.68 14.54 29.19
C ILE A 357 -22.78 15.46 28.36
N PRO A 358 -21.63 15.93 28.90
CA PRO A 358 -20.77 16.82 28.15
C PRO A 358 -20.15 16.10 26.95
N PRO A 359 -19.75 16.83 25.89
CA PRO A 359 -19.05 16.23 24.77
C PRO A 359 -17.81 15.47 25.23
N LEU A 360 -17.55 14.30 24.64
CA LEU A 360 -16.42 13.43 24.92
C LEU A 360 -15.09 14.19 24.82
N GLU A 361 -14.99 15.12 23.87
CA GLU A 361 -13.82 15.98 23.65
C GLU A 361 -13.49 16.88 24.85
N THR A 362 -14.43 17.12 25.76
CA THR A 362 -14.17 17.85 27.01
C THR A 362 -13.27 17.07 27.98
N VAL A 363 -13.23 15.73 27.84
CA VAL A 363 -12.46 14.82 28.69
C VAL A 363 -11.33 14.15 27.92
N TYR A 364 -11.58 13.76 26.68
CA TYR A 364 -10.64 13.03 25.83
C TYR A 364 -10.24 13.87 24.62
N PRO A 365 -8.98 14.33 24.52
CA PRO A 365 -8.51 14.91 23.27
C PRO A 365 -8.56 13.84 22.16
N VAL A 366 -9.21 14.14 21.02
CA VAL A 366 -9.38 13.19 19.92
C VAL A 366 -8.46 13.56 18.76
N LYS A 367 -7.64 12.61 18.26
CA LYS A 367 -6.75 12.78 17.09
C LYS A 367 -7.26 12.03 15.86
N LYS A 368 -8.58 12.07 15.63
CA LYS A 368 -9.24 11.37 14.52
C LYS A 368 -8.62 11.71 13.16
N ASP A 369 -8.33 12.99 12.92
CA ASP A 369 -7.83 13.44 11.63
C ASP A 369 -6.44 12.90 11.33
N ALA A 370 -5.53 12.97 12.30
CA ALA A 370 -4.20 12.39 12.18
C ALA A 370 -4.23 10.87 11.94
N PHE A 371 -5.20 10.17 12.55
CA PHE A 371 -5.40 8.74 12.33
C PHE A 371 -5.88 8.42 10.92
N LEU A 372 -6.88 9.14 10.41
CA LEU A 372 -7.36 8.96 9.05
C LEU A 372 -6.28 9.26 8.00
N ASP A 373 -5.51 10.33 8.22
CA ASP A 373 -4.39 10.70 7.33
C ASP A 373 -3.32 9.61 7.34
N ALA A 374 -2.97 9.07 8.51
CA ALA A 374 -2.02 7.97 8.63
C ALA A 374 -2.54 6.67 8.00
N ILE A 375 -3.83 6.37 8.09
CA ILE A 375 -4.43 5.19 7.46
C ILE A 375 -4.40 5.29 5.94
N PHE A 376 -4.80 6.42 5.37
CA PHE A 376 -4.71 6.60 3.92
C PHE A 376 -3.26 6.58 3.44
N ARG A 377 -2.36 7.24 4.19
CA ARG A 377 -0.93 7.20 3.91
C ARG A 377 -0.39 5.76 3.95
N GLN A 378 -0.80 4.93 4.92
CA GLN A 378 -0.45 3.51 4.98
C GLN A 378 -0.90 2.76 3.72
N MET A 379 -2.12 3.01 3.24
CA MET A 379 -2.64 2.39 2.01
C MET A 379 -1.78 2.78 0.80
N VAL A 380 -1.43 4.07 0.66
CA VAL A 380 -0.58 4.57 -0.42
C VAL A 380 0.82 3.96 -0.33
N THR A 381 1.45 3.96 0.84
CA THR A 381 2.77 3.34 1.07
C THR A 381 2.76 1.86 0.70
N ALA A 382 1.74 1.12 1.14
CA ALA A 382 1.61 -0.30 0.80
C ALA A 382 1.39 -0.52 -0.70
N TYR A 383 0.61 0.32 -1.36
CA TYR A 383 0.44 0.30 -2.81
C TYR A 383 1.77 0.57 -3.54
N ARG A 384 2.52 1.61 -3.13
CA ARG A 384 3.85 1.91 -3.67
C ARG A 384 4.82 0.74 -3.50
N THR A 385 4.87 0.13 -2.30
CA THR A 385 5.70 -1.05 -2.02
C THR A 385 5.29 -2.24 -2.89
N THR A 386 4.01 -2.57 -2.98
CA THR A 386 3.55 -3.75 -3.75
C THR A 386 3.77 -3.57 -5.26
N LYS A 387 3.59 -2.35 -5.77
CA LYS A 387 3.89 -2.00 -7.17
C LYS A 387 5.38 -1.73 -7.43
N GLN A 388 6.21 -1.72 -6.38
CA GLN A 388 7.65 -1.47 -6.45
C GLN A 388 7.99 -0.13 -7.14
N VAL A 389 7.16 0.89 -6.87
CA VAL A 389 7.38 2.25 -7.39
C VAL A 389 8.65 2.82 -6.75
N ASP A 390 9.50 3.44 -7.57
CA ASP A 390 10.77 4.05 -7.16
C ASP A 390 11.70 3.14 -6.32
N GLN A 391 11.61 1.81 -6.49
CA GLN A 391 12.35 0.84 -5.68
C GLN A 391 13.84 1.21 -5.53
N VAL A 392 14.30 1.28 -4.29
CA VAL A 392 15.72 1.39 -3.94
C VAL A 392 16.35 0.01 -4.00
N LYS A 393 17.49 -0.07 -4.68
CA LYS A 393 18.29 -1.30 -4.82
C LYS A 393 19.65 -1.19 -4.14
N ALA A 394 20.14 0.03 -3.93
CA ALA A 394 21.35 0.27 -3.16
C ALA A 394 21.28 1.56 -2.35
N VAL A 395 21.94 1.55 -1.19
CA VAL A 395 22.19 2.74 -0.38
C VAL A 395 23.70 2.92 -0.21
N VAL A 396 24.21 4.08 -0.59
CA VAL A 396 25.62 4.44 -0.51
C VAL A 396 25.80 5.40 0.65
N PHE A 397 26.70 5.07 1.58
CA PHE A 397 26.95 5.84 2.79
C PHE A 397 28.30 6.54 2.73
N ASP A 398 28.36 7.80 3.16
CA ASP A 398 29.59 8.36 3.70
C ASP A 398 29.93 7.73 5.05
N LEU A 399 31.13 8.03 5.57
CA LEU A 399 31.63 7.51 6.85
C LEU A 399 31.56 8.56 7.97
N ASP A 400 32.37 9.62 7.86
CA ASP A 400 32.52 10.62 8.90
C ASP A 400 31.21 11.37 9.14
N ASN A 401 30.86 11.54 10.41
CA ASN A 401 29.61 12.15 10.85
C ASN A 401 28.32 11.54 10.22
N THR A 402 28.43 10.36 9.59
CA THR A 402 27.35 9.65 8.89
C THR A 402 27.15 8.24 9.46
N LEU A 403 28.21 7.43 9.55
CA LEU A 403 28.20 6.14 10.26
C LEU A 403 28.65 6.28 11.72
N TRP A 404 29.46 7.28 12.04
CA TRP A 404 29.94 7.57 13.39
C TRP A 404 30.03 9.07 13.60
N ARG A 405 30.36 9.53 14.81
CA ARG A 405 30.39 10.96 15.14
C ARG A 405 31.73 11.59 14.79
N GLY A 406 31.69 12.73 14.10
CA GLY A 406 32.91 13.47 13.76
C GLY A 406 33.78 12.73 12.73
N GLN A 407 35.02 13.19 12.61
CA GLN A 407 35.98 12.73 11.60
C GLN A 407 37.01 11.77 12.19
N ILE A 408 37.22 10.61 11.54
CA ILE A 408 38.15 9.57 11.98
C ILE A 408 39.57 10.09 12.15
N ALA A 409 40.02 10.89 11.18
CA ALA A 409 41.37 11.43 11.17
C ALA A 409 41.61 12.52 12.22
N GLU A 410 40.58 13.05 12.90
CA GLU A 410 40.71 14.14 13.89
C GLU A 410 40.32 13.68 15.30
N HIS A 411 39.16 13.04 15.42
CA HIS A 411 38.49 12.79 16.69
C HIS A 411 38.79 11.41 17.28
N TYR A 412 39.35 10.49 16.46
CA TYR A 412 39.66 9.11 16.87
C TYR A 412 41.18 8.84 16.93
N ARG A 413 41.98 9.91 17.07
CA ARG A 413 43.42 9.78 17.33
C ARG A 413 43.65 9.27 18.76
N PRO A 414 44.68 8.46 19.02
CA PRO A 414 44.99 8.00 20.38
C PRO A 414 45.07 9.12 21.43
N GLU A 415 45.52 10.31 21.02
CA GLU A 415 45.68 11.48 21.89
C GLU A 415 44.37 12.26 22.10
N ALA A 416 43.33 12.04 21.29
CA ALA A 416 42.06 12.77 21.30
C ALA A 416 41.01 12.17 22.26
N GLN A 417 41.46 11.48 23.32
CA GLN A 417 40.57 10.81 24.26
C GLN A 417 39.89 11.82 25.22
N PRO A 418 38.62 11.59 25.61
CA PRO A 418 37.77 10.46 25.22
C PRO A 418 37.25 10.59 23.78
N TRP A 419 37.25 9.48 23.04
CA TRP A 419 36.67 9.44 21.70
C TRP A 419 35.16 9.69 21.69
N PRO A 420 34.59 10.11 20.55
CA PRO A 420 33.15 10.27 20.42
C PRO A 420 32.41 8.98 20.79
N ARG A 421 31.32 9.14 21.55
CA ARG A 421 30.45 8.02 21.91
C ARG A 421 29.88 7.34 20.66
N THR A 422 29.67 6.04 20.74
CA THR A 422 29.07 5.22 19.68
C THR A 422 27.57 5.00 19.87
N ASP A 423 27.05 5.21 21.08
CA ASP A 423 25.63 5.01 21.38
C ASP A 423 24.71 6.11 20.80
N GLY A 424 23.41 5.87 20.74
CA GLY A 424 22.45 6.80 20.12
C GLY A 424 22.36 6.65 18.60
N TRP A 425 22.43 7.76 17.85
CA TRP A 425 22.11 7.73 16.42
C TRP A 425 23.03 6.85 15.54
N PRO A 426 24.34 6.67 15.81
CA PRO A 426 25.19 5.78 15.00
C PRO A 426 24.71 4.33 15.03
N LEU A 427 24.39 3.79 16.23
CA LEU A 427 23.78 2.47 16.40
C LEU A 427 22.54 2.31 15.52
N GLY A 428 21.71 3.36 15.45
CA GLY A 428 20.50 3.37 14.65
C GLY A 428 20.76 3.32 13.13
N ILE A 429 21.86 3.90 12.65
CA ILE A 429 22.28 3.80 11.25
C ILE A 429 22.84 2.41 10.95
N TRP A 430 23.64 1.84 11.86
CA TRP A 430 24.18 0.47 11.73
C TRP A 430 23.06 -0.57 11.69
N GLU A 431 22.06 -0.42 12.54
CA GLU A 431 20.83 -1.20 12.51
C GLU A 431 20.11 -1.06 11.17
N ALA A 432 19.94 0.17 10.66
CA ALA A 432 19.30 0.41 9.38
C ALA A 432 20.04 -0.29 8.22
N ILE A 433 21.38 -0.26 8.22
CA ILE A 433 22.22 -0.99 7.24
C ILE A 433 21.87 -2.48 7.23
N HIS A 434 21.79 -3.12 8.40
CA HIS A 434 21.44 -4.55 8.49
C HIS A 434 20.03 -4.84 8.00
N TYR A 435 19.03 -4.00 8.32
CA TYR A 435 17.67 -4.18 7.79
C TYR A 435 17.59 -3.96 6.28
N LEU A 436 18.36 -3.02 5.71
CA LEU A 436 18.46 -2.84 4.27
C LEU A 436 19.02 -4.10 3.60
N ARG A 437 20.14 -4.63 4.13
CA ARG A 437 20.74 -5.88 3.65
C ARG A 437 19.79 -7.06 3.77
N ALA A 438 19.08 -7.19 4.89
CA ALA A 438 18.09 -8.24 5.09
C ALA A 438 16.96 -8.19 4.05
N ARG A 439 16.67 -7.01 3.47
CA ARG A 439 15.69 -6.82 2.38
C ARG A 439 16.30 -7.00 0.98
N GLY A 440 17.57 -7.41 0.88
CA GLY A 440 18.29 -7.54 -0.39
C GLY A 440 18.62 -6.19 -1.04
N ILE A 441 18.68 -5.11 -0.25
CA ILE A 441 19.18 -3.81 -0.69
C ILE A 441 20.68 -3.78 -0.43
N LEU A 442 21.46 -3.53 -1.48
CA LEU A 442 22.92 -3.46 -1.40
C LEU A 442 23.35 -2.23 -0.60
N VAL A 443 24.43 -2.35 0.14
CA VAL A 443 25.03 -1.20 0.83
C VAL A 443 26.47 -1.01 0.35
N ALA A 444 26.88 0.25 0.20
CA ALA A 444 28.22 0.61 -0.25
C ALA A 444 28.77 1.80 0.54
N ILE A 445 30.09 1.97 0.51
CA ILE A 445 30.77 3.14 1.09
C ILE A 445 31.25 4.07 -0.02
N CYS A 446 31.01 5.37 0.14
CA CYS A 446 31.61 6.42 -0.66
C CYS A 446 32.06 7.59 0.24
N SER A 447 33.35 7.58 0.60
CA SER A 447 33.91 8.53 1.57
C SER A 447 35.24 9.12 1.13
N LYS A 448 35.47 10.38 1.52
CA LYS A 448 36.72 11.11 1.29
C LYS A 448 37.67 10.91 2.46
N ASN A 449 38.41 9.81 2.42
CA ASN A 449 39.33 9.39 3.46
C ASN A 449 40.51 8.61 2.86
N ASP A 450 41.50 8.29 3.71
CA ASP A 450 42.56 7.33 3.39
C ASP A 450 42.09 5.90 3.71
N TYR A 451 42.10 5.01 2.70
CA TYR A 451 41.56 3.65 2.83
C TYR A 451 42.29 2.83 3.90
N ASP A 452 43.63 2.82 3.89
CA ASP A 452 44.42 2.02 4.81
C ASP A 452 44.26 2.52 6.24
N TYR A 453 44.19 3.83 6.44
CA TYR A 453 43.91 4.42 7.74
C TYR A 453 42.54 4.00 8.28
N VAL A 454 41.48 4.13 7.47
CA VAL A 454 40.12 3.72 7.86
C VAL A 454 40.07 2.22 8.16
N LYS A 455 40.63 1.39 7.29
CA LYS A 455 40.65 -0.06 7.45
C LYS A 455 41.34 -0.49 8.75
N ASN A 456 42.49 0.10 9.07
CA ASN A 456 43.25 -0.24 10.26
C ASN A 456 42.60 0.26 11.56
N ARG A 457 41.72 1.27 11.48
CA ARG A 457 41.08 1.93 12.63
C ARG A 457 39.58 1.63 12.74
N TRP A 458 39.00 0.89 11.82
CA TRP A 458 37.56 0.62 11.75
C TRP A 458 37.01 0.09 13.08
N ASP A 459 37.68 -0.92 13.62
CA ASP A 459 37.32 -1.60 14.87
C ASP A 459 37.45 -0.71 16.12
N ASP A 460 38.23 0.38 16.03
CA ASP A 460 38.36 1.35 17.12
C ASP A 460 37.19 2.34 17.16
N VAL A 461 36.56 2.57 16.00
CA VAL A 461 35.48 3.54 15.80
C VAL A 461 34.10 2.88 15.91
N ILE A 462 33.97 1.66 15.37
CA ILE A 462 32.75 0.84 15.44
C ILE A 462 32.82 -0.07 16.67
N GLU A 463 32.52 0.47 17.85
CA GLU A 463 32.46 -0.30 19.10
C GLU A 463 31.07 -0.17 19.76
N PRO A 464 30.34 -1.28 20.00
CA PRO A 464 30.69 -2.66 19.66
C PRO A 464 30.72 -2.88 18.14
N LYS A 465 31.52 -3.88 17.71
CA LYS A 465 31.76 -4.27 16.31
C LYS A 465 30.51 -4.82 15.60
N LEU A 466 29.50 -3.98 15.43
CA LEU A 466 28.19 -4.35 14.88
C LEU A 466 28.17 -4.29 13.35
N ILE A 467 29.09 -3.56 12.71
CA ILE A 467 29.28 -3.54 11.26
C ILE A 467 30.76 -3.69 10.93
N SER A 468 31.06 -4.39 9.85
CA SER A 468 32.39 -4.58 9.28
C SER A 468 32.48 -3.94 7.90
N LEU A 469 33.69 -3.70 7.39
CA LEU A 469 33.87 -3.26 6.01
C LEU A 469 33.34 -4.29 4.99
N ASP A 470 33.41 -5.57 5.31
CA ASP A 470 32.97 -6.67 4.43
C ASP A 470 31.45 -6.74 4.26
N ASP A 471 30.70 -6.07 5.15
CA ASP A 471 29.24 -5.93 5.03
C ASP A 471 28.82 -5.02 3.86
N PHE A 472 29.76 -4.27 3.28
CA PHE A 472 29.52 -3.39 2.15
C PHE A 472 30.00 -4.03 0.85
N SER A 473 29.09 -4.16 -0.12
CA SER A 473 29.36 -4.84 -1.39
C SER A 473 30.31 -4.06 -2.30
N SER A 474 30.52 -2.77 -2.03
CA SER A 474 31.53 -1.94 -2.69
C SER A 474 32.02 -0.86 -1.73
N VAL A 475 33.34 -0.64 -1.70
CA VAL A 475 34.00 0.30 -0.78
C VAL A 475 34.86 1.27 -1.57
N LYS A 476 34.41 2.52 -1.66
CA LYS A 476 35.14 3.62 -2.31
C LYS A 476 35.58 4.63 -1.24
N ILE A 477 36.78 4.44 -0.71
CA ILE A 477 37.42 5.35 0.26
C ILE A 477 38.65 5.94 -0.40
N ASN A 478 38.52 7.16 -0.94
CA ASN A 478 39.58 7.86 -1.67
C ASN A 478 39.20 9.34 -1.87
N TRP A 479 40.06 10.11 -2.54
CA TRP A 479 39.84 11.54 -2.79
C TRP A 479 39.15 11.86 -4.13
N ILE A 480 38.64 10.85 -4.85
CA ILE A 480 37.89 11.05 -6.09
C ILE A 480 36.52 11.69 -5.76
N PRO A 481 35.97 12.58 -6.61
CA PRO A 481 34.64 13.15 -6.40
C PRO A 481 33.57 12.06 -6.18
N LYS A 482 32.71 12.23 -5.16
CA LYS A 482 31.73 11.21 -4.76
C LYS A 482 30.77 10.81 -5.88
N ALA A 483 30.38 11.75 -6.75
CA ALA A 483 29.55 11.46 -7.91
C ALA A 483 30.21 10.45 -8.89
N GLN A 484 31.53 10.52 -9.07
CA GLN A 484 32.25 9.57 -9.90
C GLN A 484 32.30 8.18 -9.23
N ASN A 485 32.65 8.13 -7.94
CA ASN A 485 32.64 6.88 -7.17
C ASN A 485 31.25 6.22 -7.15
N ILE A 486 30.18 6.99 -6.96
CA ILE A 486 28.79 6.47 -7.01
C ILE A 486 28.45 5.94 -8.40
N SER A 487 28.91 6.60 -9.47
CA SER A 487 28.73 6.11 -10.84
C SER A 487 29.44 4.78 -11.08
N GLU A 488 30.63 4.60 -10.50
CA GLU A 488 31.36 3.31 -10.52
C GLU A 488 30.62 2.24 -9.72
N ILE A 489 30.16 2.55 -8.50
CA ILE A 489 29.34 1.64 -7.68
C ILE A 489 28.09 1.18 -8.45
N CYS A 490 27.41 2.09 -9.16
CA CYS A 490 26.25 1.74 -9.99
C CYS A 490 26.62 0.73 -11.10
N LYS A 491 27.81 0.87 -11.70
CA LYS A 491 28.31 -0.07 -12.73
C LYS A 491 28.64 -1.43 -12.12
N GLU A 492 29.34 -1.45 -10.99
CA GLU A 492 29.69 -2.67 -10.25
C GLU A 492 28.43 -3.45 -9.86
N PHE A 493 27.41 -2.74 -9.34
CA PHE A 493 26.13 -3.33 -8.95
C PHE A 493 25.22 -3.61 -10.14
N ASN A 494 25.56 -3.13 -11.33
CA ASN A 494 24.74 -3.19 -12.54
C ASN A 494 23.30 -2.68 -12.31
N ILE A 495 23.18 -1.52 -11.64
CA ILE A 495 21.91 -0.84 -11.37
C ILE A 495 21.92 0.57 -11.93
N LYS A 496 20.72 1.12 -12.15
CA LYS A 496 20.56 2.50 -12.62
C LYS A 496 20.63 3.47 -11.44
N PRO A 497 21.20 4.68 -11.62
CA PRO A 497 21.29 5.70 -10.57
C PRO A 497 19.95 6.02 -9.88
N LYS A 498 18.83 5.97 -10.63
CA LYS A 498 17.46 6.15 -10.07
C LYS A 498 17.07 5.20 -8.95
N SER A 499 17.74 4.06 -8.83
CA SER A 499 17.51 3.06 -7.78
C SER A 499 18.50 3.18 -6.61
N VAL A 500 19.23 4.29 -6.52
CA VAL A 500 20.27 4.53 -5.50
C VAL A 500 19.85 5.67 -4.58
N VAL A 501 20.12 5.49 -3.29
CA VAL A 501 20.09 6.55 -2.28
C VAL A 501 21.52 6.82 -1.81
N PHE A 502 21.92 8.08 -1.75
CA PHE A 502 23.18 8.52 -1.19
C PHE A 502 22.94 9.23 0.15
N VAL A 503 23.68 8.81 1.18
CA VAL A 503 23.55 9.29 2.56
C VAL A 503 24.86 9.97 2.98
N ASP A 504 24.79 11.26 3.26
CA ASP A 504 25.96 12.08 3.61
C ASP A 504 25.55 13.25 4.51
N ASP A 505 26.29 13.52 5.58
CA ASP A 505 26.02 14.62 6.51
C ASP A 505 26.41 16.00 5.93
N ASN A 506 27.35 16.03 4.99
CA ASN A 506 27.91 17.24 4.42
C ASN A 506 27.00 17.83 3.31
N PRO A 507 26.42 19.02 3.50
CA PRO A 507 25.53 19.65 2.51
C PRO A 507 26.22 19.94 1.17
N VAL A 508 27.53 20.17 1.15
CA VAL A 508 28.28 20.46 -0.07
C VAL A 508 28.42 19.20 -0.93
N GLU A 509 28.76 18.07 -0.32
CA GLU A 509 28.83 16.78 -1.03
C GLU A 509 27.45 16.34 -1.52
N ARG A 510 26.41 16.51 -0.70
CA ARG A 510 25.02 16.26 -1.12
C ARG A 510 24.63 17.07 -2.35
N ALA A 511 24.89 18.38 -2.34
CA ALA A 511 24.57 19.26 -3.47
C ALA A 511 25.37 18.90 -4.74
N ALA A 512 26.65 18.56 -4.59
CA ALA A 512 27.50 18.15 -5.70
C ALA A 512 27.02 16.84 -6.34
N VAL A 513 26.65 15.83 -5.54
CA VAL A 513 26.09 14.57 -6.05
C VAL A 513 24.74 14.80 -6.71
N ALA A 514 23.83 15.55 -6.09
CA ALA A 514 22.52 15.84 -6.68
C ALA A 514 22.62 16.58 -8.03
N SER A 515 23.61 17.47 -8.17
CA SER A 515 23.85 18.18 -9.44
C SER A 515 24.45 17.29 -10.52
N ALA A 516 25.38 16.40 -10.16
CA ALA A 516 26.09 15.55 -11.12
C ALA A 516 25.30 14.30 -11.51
N LEU A 517 24.48 13.78 -10.59
CA LEU A 517 23.65 12.59 -10.74
C LEU A 517 22.21 12.88 -10.27
N PRO A 518 21.39 13.60 -11.08
CA PRO A 518 20.05 14.05 -10.69
C PRO A 518 19.09 12.90 -10.33
N ASP A 519 19.34 11.72 -10.88
CA ASP A 519 18.54 10.52 -10.61
C ASP A 519 18.86 9.88 -9.26
N VAL A 520 20.00 10.18 -8.62
CA VAL A 520 20.33 9.65 -7.29
C VAL A 520 19.56 10.44 -6.23
N ARG A 521 18.85 9.73 -5.36
CA ARG A 521 18.19 10.35 -4.20
C ARG A 521 19.22 10.67 -3.13
N VAL A 522 19.21 11.88 -2.58
CA VAL A 522 20.25 12.34 -1.64
C VAL A 522 19.63 12.76 -0.31
N ILE A 523 20.06 12.13 0.78
CA ILE A 523 19.61 12.40 2.16
C ILE A 523 20.83 12.48 3.11
N GLY A 524 20.62 12.67 4.42
CA GLY A 524 21.71 12.54 5.42
C GLY A 524 21.89 13.72 6.38
N GLY A 525 21.27 14.87 6.12
CA GLY A 525 21.45 16.08 6.95
C GLY A 525 20.93 15.99 8.38
N ASN A 526 20.14 14.96 8.72
CA ASN A 526 19.70 14.68 10.08
C ASN A 526 19.66 13.15 10.30
N PRO A 527 20.56 12.57 11.13
CA PRO A 527 20.67 11.11 11.26
C PRO A 527 19.40 10.45 11.84
N TYR A 528 18.60 11.18 12.64
CA TYR A 528 17.33 10.67 13.17
C TYR A 528 16.29 10.51 12.06
N LEU A 529 16.24 11.44 11.10
CA LEU A 529 15.40 11.33 9.91
C LEU A 529 15.96 10.27 8.96
N THR A 530 17.27 10.25 8.74
CA THR A 530 17.94 9.29 7.87
C THR A 530 17.60 7.85 8.24
N ARG A 531 17.80 7.45 9.51
CA ARG A 531 17.44 6.09 9.96
C ARG A 531 15.99 5.77 9.64
N ARG A 532 15.10 6.70 9.95
CA ARG A 532 13.67 6.56 9.79
C ARG A 532 13.26 6.36 8.33
N ILE A 533 13.78 7.22 7.45
CA ILE A 533 13.59 7.17 6.00
C ILE A 533 14.04 5.80 5.47
N LEU A 534 15.26 5.38 5.81
CA LEU A 534 15.82 4.10 5.35
C LEU A 534 15.00 2.90 5.83
N LEU A 535 14.50 2.93 7.07
CA LEU A 535 13.77 1.81 7.64
C LEU A 535 12.32 1.72 7.17
N TRP A 536 11.63 2.84 6.92
CA TRP A 536 10.16 2.86 6.79
C TRP A 536 9.61 3.43 5.47
N SER A 537 10.44 3.99 4.59
CA SER A 537 9.95 4.46 3.27
C SER A 537 9.45 3.28 2.43
N ALA A 538 8.42 3.49 1.61
CA ALA A 538 7.85 2.45 0.76
C ALA A 538 8.91 1.85 -0.18
N GLU A 539 9.84 2.70 -0.64
CA GLU A 539 10.87 2.42 -1.64
C GLU A 539 11.98 1.51 -1.13
N THR A 540 12.15 1.43 0.20
CA THR A 540 13.09 0.54 0.89
C THR A 540 12.39 -0.67 1.51
N GLN A 541 11.09 -0.85 1.26
CA GLN A 541 10.36 -2.07 1.61
C GLN A 541 10.28 -3.04 0.44
N ILE A 542 10.09 -4.31 0.74
CA ILE A 542 9.77 -5.36 -0.23
C ILE A 542 8.45 -6.01 0.16
N ALA A 543 7.61 -6.32 -0.84
CA ALA A 543 6.32 -6.94 -0.58
C ALA A 543 6.47 -8.42 -0.16
N ARG A 544 7.41 -9.14 -0.78
CA ARG A 544 7.77 -10.53 -0.44
C ARG A 544 9.27 -10.73 -0.63
N MET A 545 9.90 -11.45 0.30
CA MET A 545 11.27 -11.91 0.13
C MET A 545 11.29 -13.00 -0.94
N THR A 546 12.14 -12.84 -1.94
CA THR A 546 12.42 -13.89 -2.93
C THR A 546 13.80 -14.49 -2.65
N GLU A 547 14.03 -15.75 -3.05
CA GLU A 547 15.36 -16.37 -2.98
C GLU A 547 16.43 -15.50 -3.63
N GLU A 548 16.09 -14.86 -4.76
CA GLU A 548 16.98 -13.93 -5.45
C GLU A 548 17.33 -12.70 -4.61
N SER A 549 16.35 -12.13 -3.91
CA SER A 549 16.60 -10.96 -3.05
C SER A 549 17.52 -11.32 -1.89
N GLY A 550 17.37 -12.52 -1.32
CA GLY A 550 18.24 -13.04 -0.26
C GLY A 550 19.68 -13.33 -0.72
N LYS A 551 19.88 -13.68 -2.00
CA LYS A 551 21.21 -13.95 -2.59
C LYS A 551 21.83 -12.75 -3.31
N ARG A 552 21.20 -11.58 -3.29
CA ARG A 552 21.65 -10.44 -4.13
C ARG A 552 23.05 -9.97 -3.79
N GLU A 553 23.38 -9.89 -2.51
CA GLU A 553 24.73 -9.49 -2.07
C GLU A 553 25.80 -10.45 -2.58
N GLU A 554 25.58 -11.76 -2.40
CA GLU A 554 26.48 -12.82 -2.88
C GLU A 554 26.68 -12.76 -4.40
N MET A 555 25.59 -12.60 -5.16
CA MET A 555 25.65 -12.50 -6.62
C MET A 555 26.48 -11.31 -7.09
N ILE A 556 26.33 -10.15 -6.43
CA ILE A 556 27.10 -8.94 -6.79
C ILE A 556 28.57 -9.10 -6.43
N ARG A 557 28.89 -9.67 -5.25
CA ARG A 557 30.28 -9.95 -4.87
C ARG A 557 30.93 -10.91 -5.87
N GLY A 558 30.24 -12.00 -6.23
CA GLY A 558 30.69 -12.93 -7.26
C GLY A 558 30.84 -12.27 -8.63
N GLN A 559 29.96 -11.33 -8.99
CA GLN A 559 30.09 -10.56 -10.23
C GLN A 559 31.34 -9.67 -10.22
N ILE A 560 31.63 -8.96 -9.13
CA ILE A 560 32.83 -8.11 -9.00
C ILE A 560 34.10 -8.97 -9.14
N GLU A 561 34.19 -10.06 -8.39
CA GLU A 561 35.33 -11.01 -8.45
C GLU A 561 35.50 -11.61 -9.86
N ARG A 562 34.38 -11.90 -10.54
CA ARG A 562 34.39 -12.40 -11.92
C ARG A 562 34.96 -11.38 -12.89
N GLU A 563 34.58 -10.10 -12.77
CA GLU A 563 35.07 -9.02 -13.64
C GLU A 563 36.56 -8.75 -13.41
N GLU A 564 37.02 -8.81 -12.15
CA GLU A 564 38.45 -8.73 -11.79
C GLU A 564 39.22 -9.91 -12.41
N THR A 565 38.74 -11.13 -12.25
CA THR A 565 39.35 -12.33 -12.84
C THR A 565 39.40 -12.24 -14.37
N ARG A 566 38.31 -11.79 -15.01
CA ARG A 566 38.26 -11.60 -16.47
C ARG A 566 39.32 -10.63 -16.98
N SER A 567 39.64 -9.59 -16.21
CA SER A 567 40.67 -8.61 -16.60
C SER A 567 42.10 -9.20 -16.63
N THR A 568 42.31 -10.39 -16.06
CA THR A 568 43.63 -11.03 -15.94
C THR A 568 43.87 -12.19 -16.89
N MET A 569 42.88 -12.62 -17.67
CA MET A 569 42.93 -13.84 -18.49
C MET A 569 42.45 -13.59 -19.92
N ASP A 570 42.89 -14.45 -20.85
CA ASP A 570 42.33 -14.49 -22.20
C ASP A 570 40.89 -15.02 -22.18
N ARG A 571 40.05 -14.60 -23.14
CA ARG A 571 38.61 -14.90 -23.16
C ARG A 571 38.30 -16.41 -23.06
N SER A 572 38.97 -17.24 -23.85
CA SER A 572 38.70 -18.69 -23.87
C SER A 572 39.13 -19.38 -22.57
N GLU A 573 40.24 -18.96 -21.98
CA GLU A 573 40.71 -19.44 -20.67
C GLU A 573 39.74 -19.04 -19.57
N PHE A 574 39.30 -17.78 -19.59
CA PHE A 574 38.32 -17.25 -18.65
C PHE A 574 37.01 -18.07 -18.69
N LEU A 575 36.42 -18.26 -19.88
CA LEU A 575 35.17 -19.00 -20.05
C LEU A 575 35.28 -20.45 -19.56
N ALA A 576 36.39 -21.14 -19.85
CA ALA A 576 36.65 -22.48 -19.36
C ALA A 576 36.79 -22.52 -17.83
N SER A 577 37.42 -21.49 -17.24
CA SER A 577 37.61 -21.38 -15.80
C SER A 577 36.33 -21.11 -15.00
N LEU A 578 35.23 -20.69 -15.64
CA LEU A 578 33.96 -20.42 -14.97
C LEU A 578 33.29 -21.70 -14.44
N HIS A 579 33.56 -22.84 -15.07
CA HIS A 579 32.86 -24.11 -14.81
C HIS A 579 31.33 -23.92 -14.82
N CYS A 580 30.84 -23.28 -15.88
CA CYS A 580 29.44 -22.90 -15.99
C CYS A 580 28.54 -24.15 -16.11
N GLU A 581 27.47 -24.18 -15.32
CA GLU A 581 26.45 -25.22 -15.32
C GLU A 581 25.07 -24.61 -15.57
N VAL A 582 24.29 -25.25 -16.45
CA VAL A 582 22.93 -24.82 -16.81
C VAL A 582 21.94 -25.95 -16.52
N SER A 583 20.90 -25.65 -15.75
CA SER A 583 19.77 -26.55 -15.52
C SER A 583 18.50 -26.00 -16.16
N PHE A 584 17.63 -26.89 -16.63
CA PHE A 584 16.44 -26.53 -17.40
C PHE A 584 15.16 -26.99 -16.69
N ILE A 585 14.12 -26.18 -16.81
CA ILE A 585 12.80 -26.42 -16.24
C ILE A 585 11.78 -26.21 -17.36
N ASN A 586 11.02 -27.27 -17.68
CA ASN A 586 9.97 -27.20 -18.67
C ASN A 586 8.64 -26.83 -18.01
N ILE A 587 8.09 -25.68 -18.39
CA ILE A 587 6.82 -25.16 -17.87
C ILE A 587 5.76 -25.33 -18.96
N THR A 588 4.73 -26.10 -18.62
CA THR A 588 3.59 -26.45 -19.48
C THR A 588 2.24 -26.08 -18.84
N SER A 589 2.23 -25.62 -17.58
CA SER A 589 1.01 -25.17 -16.87
C SER A 589 1.29 -23.92 -16.02
N THR A 590 0.27 -23.09 -15.84
CA THR A 590 0.28 -21.91 -14.96
C THR A 590 0.34 -22.26 -13.47
N ASP A 591 0.04 -23.51 -13.11
CA ASP A 591 0.05 -23.98 -11.72
C ASP A 591 1.45 -24.39 -11.22
N GLN A 592 2.43 -24.47 -12.13
CA GLN A 592 3.80 -24.81 -11.76
C GLN A 592 4.44 -23.68 -10.92
N PRO A 593 5.19 -23.99 -9.86
CA PRO A 593 5.79 -22.98 -8.97
C PRO A 593 6.66 -21.94 -9.69
N GLU A 594 7.36 -22.34 -10.75
CA GLU A 594 8.31 -21.50 -11.48
C GLU A 594 7.64 -20.53 -12.46
N PHE A 595 6.37 -20.78 -12.81
CA PHE A 595 5.66 -20.00 -13.83
C PHE A 595 5.62 -18.50 -13.49
N GLY A 596 5.26 -18.16 -12.25
CA GLY A 596 5.17 -16.76 -11.82
C GLY A 596 6.50 -16.02 -11.99
N ARG A 597 7.61 -16.71 -11.69
CA ARG A 597 8.95 -16.14 -11.80
C ARG A 597 9.44 -16.02 -13.25
N ALA A 598 9.15 -17.02 -14.08
CA ALA A 598 9.41 -16.99 -15.51
C ALA A 598 8.70 -15.79 -16.19
N LEU A 599 7.43 -15.56 -15.83
CA LEU A 599 6.64 -14.45 -16.34
C LEU A 599 7.17 -13.09 -15.84
N GLU A 600 7.51 -13.00 -14.55
CA GLU A 600 8.12 -11.79 -13.97
C GLU A 600 9.42 -11.42 -14.69
N LEU A 601 10.31 -12.40 -14.91
CA LEU A 601 11.57 -12.20 -15.62
C LEU A 601 11.33 -11.73 -17.06
N THR A 602 10.38 -12.36 -17.76
CA THR A 602 9.99 -11.97 -19.13
C THR A 602 9.60 -10.50 -19.20
N ASN A 603 8.73 -10.08 -18.27
CA ASN A 603 8.14 -8.75 -18.30
C ASN A 603 9.09 -7.65 -17.77
N LYS A 604 10.07 -8.00 -16.93
CA LYS A 604 11.10 -7.06 -16.43
C LYS A 604 12.31 -6.90 -17.33
N THR A 605 12.51 -7.78 -18.31
CA THR A 605 13.71 -7.78 -19.15
C THR A 605 13.47 -7.05 -20.47
N ASN A 606 14.25 -5.99 -20.69
CA ASN A 606 14.22 -5.21 -21.93
C ASN A 606 15.42 -5.52 -22.85
N GLN A 607 16.62 -5.65 -22.28
CA GLN A 607 17.89 -5.70 -23.04
C GLN A 607 18.12 -7.01 -23.80
N PHE A 608 17.77 -8.15 -23.21
CA PHE A 608 17.84 -9.44 -23.89
C PHE A 608 16.44 -10.01 -23.96
N ASN A 609 15.65 -9.46 -24.87
CA ASN A 609 14.30 -9.90 -25.18
C ASN A 609 14.12 -9.82 -26.70
N THR A 610 14.04 -10.97 -27.36
CA THR A 610 14.15 -11.04 -28.83
C THR A 610 13.03 -10.33 -29.57
N ASN A 611 11.86 -10.11 -28.95
CA ASN A 611 10.74 -9.45 -29.63
C ASN A 611 10.05 -8.35 -28.81
N GLY A 612 10.47 -8.12 -27.56
CA GLY A 612 9.90 -7.11 -26.67
C GLY A 612 8.48 -7.42 -26.16
N GLN A 613 7.93 -8.58 -26.48
CA GLN A 613 6.57 -8.94 -26.08
C GLN A 613 6.45 -9.03 -24.55
N ARG A 614 5.35 -8.48 -24.04
CA ARG A 614 4.93 -8.59 -22.63
C ARG A 614 3.71 -9.49 -22.57
N TRP A 615 3.69 -10.35 -21.56
CA TRP A 615 2.64 -11.35 -21.40
C TRP A 615 1.73 -10.95 -20.24
N SER A 616 0.42 -10.86 -20.52
CA SER A 616 -0.60 -10.97 -19.48
C SER A 616 -0.74 -12.42 -19.06
N PHE A 617 -1.31 -12.65 -17.87
CA PHE A 617 -1.61 -14.00 -17.40
C PHE A 617 -2.52 -14.76 -18.38
N GLU A 618 -3.50 -14.08 -18.97
CA GLU A 618 -4.44 -14.66 -19.94
C GLU A 618 -3.72 -15.11 -21.22
N ASN A 619 -2.91 -14.24 -21.82
CA ASN A 619 -2.22 -14.53 -23.07
C ASN A 619 -1.29 -15.74 -22.96
N ILE A 620 -0.59 -15.86 -21.82
CA ILE A 620 0.35 -16.97 -21.60
C ILE A 620 -0.38 -18.27 -21.25
N ALA A 621 -1.51 -18.19 -20.52
CA ALA A 621 -2.36 -19.35 -20.28
C ALA A 621 -2.90 -19.91 -21.59
N ASP A 622 -3.33 -19.05 -22.51
CA ASP A 622 -3.80 -19.46 -23.84
C ASP A 622 -2.67 -19.98 -24.72
N PHE A 623 -1.46 -19.40 -24.62
CA PHE A 623 -0.26 -19.93 -25.29
C PHE A 623 0.04 -21.36 -24.85
N LEU A 624 0.01 -21.64 -23.54
CA LEU A 624 0.25 -22.98 -22.99
C LEU A 624 -0.86 -23.96 -23.39
N LYS A 625 -2.14 -23.55 -23.34
CA LYS A 625 -3.28 -24.36 -23.80
C LYS A 625 -3.19 -24.72 -25.29
N ALA A 626 -2.66 -23.81 -26.11
CA ALA A 626 -2.43 -24.03 -27.54
C ALA A 626 -1.20 -24.91 -27.84
N GLY A 627 -0.64 -25.60 -26.84
CA GLY A 627 0.51 -26.50 -26.98
C GLY A 627 1.87 -25.81 -26.91
N GLY A 628 1.90 -24.51 -26.55
CA GLY A 628 3.14 -23.81 -26.25
C GLY A 628 3.83 -24.34 -25.00
N LYS A 629 5.15 -24.20 -24.94
CA LYS A 629 5.99 -24.60 -23.80
C LYS A 629 6.93 -23.47 -23.44
N ILE A 630 7.27 -23.34 -22.16
CA ILE A 630 8.27 -22.38 -21.69
C ILE A 630 9.44 -23.16 -21.13
N LEU A 631 10.60 -23.03 -21.77
CA LEU A 631 11.85 -23.60 -21.29
C LEU A 631 12.57 -22.55 -20.45
N ALA A 632 12.39 -22.62 -19.14
CA ALA A 632 13.14 -21.80 -18.19
C ALA A 632 14.49 -22.44 -17.87
N PHE A 633 15.48 -21.63 -17.52
CA PHE A 633 16.79 -22.15 -17.12
C PHE A 633 17.44 -21.38 -15.98
N LYS A 634 18.23 -22.10 -15.20
CA LYS A 634 19.07 -21.57 -14.13
C LYS A 634 20.54 -21.76 -14.48
N VAL A 635 21.38 -20.83 -14.03
CA VAL A 635 22.83 -20.85 -14.27
C VAL A 635 23.59 -20.78 -12.95
N LYS A 636 24.70 -21.51 -12.90
CA LYS A 636 25.69 -21.45 -11.83
C LYS A 636 27.09 -21.40 -12.46
N ASP A 637 27.99 -20.64 -11.85
CA ASP A 637 29.43 -20.72 -12.11
C ASP A 637 30.20 -20.90 -10.80
N LYS A 638 31.54 -20.83 -10.85
CA LYS A 638 32.39 -20.95 -9.67
C LYS A 638 32.22 -19.83 -8.63
N PHE A 639 31.68 -18.67 -9.02
CA PHE A 639 31.56 -17.49 -8.16
C PHE A 639 30.19 -17.43 -7.49
N THR A 640 29.11 -17.78 -8.22
CA THR A 640 27.75 -17.66 -7.66
C THR A 640 26.71 -18.51 -8.38
N GLU A 641 25.58 -18.73 -7.69
CA GLU A 641 24.36 -19.30 -8.25
C GLU A 641 23.39 -18.19 -8.63
N TYR A 642 23.17 -18.00 -9.94
CA TYR A 642 22.34 -16.90 -10.44
C TYR A 642 20.84 -17.17 -10.36
N GLY A 643 20.41 -18.39 -10.01
CA GLY A 643 18.99 -18.78 -10.01
C GLY A 643 18.37 -18.77 -11.41
N LEU A 644 17.05 -18.56 -11.53
CA LEU A 644 16.35 -18.53 -12.82
C LEU A 644 16.76 -17.27 -13.59
N VAL A 645 17.49 -17.45 -14.70
CA VAL A 645 18.10 -16.32 -15.45
C VAL A 645 17.54 -16.13 -16.83
N GLY A 646 16.77 -17.06 -17.38
CA GLY A 646 16.16 -16.87 -18.69
C GLY A 646 15.05 -17.87 -18.99
N VAL A 647 14.33 -17.58 -20.06
CA VAL A 647 13.19 -18.36 -20.56
C VAL A 647 13.12 -18.32 -22.08
N LEU A 648 12.77 -19.45 -22.69
CA LEU A 648 12.41 -19.54 -24.11
C LEU A 648 10.97 -19.97 -24.25
N TYR A 649 10.22 -19.28 -25.10
CA TYR A 649 8.85 -19.63 -25.47
C TYR A 649 8.89 -20.44 -26.77
N LEU A 650 8.39 -21.66 -26.71
CA LEU A 650 8.48 -22.66 -27.76
C LEU A 650 7.09 -23.04 -28.24
N LYS A 651 6.84 -23.06 -29.55
CA LYS A 651 5.55 -23.46 -30.12
C LYS A 651 5.77 -24.22 -31.43
N GLY A 652 5.26 -25.45 -31.52
CA GLY A 652 5.53 -26.32 -32.66
C GLY A 652 7.04 -26.57 -32.81
N THR A 653 7.64 -26.04 -33.88
CA THR A 653 9.09 -26.06 -34.15
C THR A 653 9.74 -24.67 -34.07
N GLU A 654 9.06 -23.69 -33.49
CA GLU A 654 9.50 -22.30 -33.43
C GLU A 654 9.98 -21.91 -32.01
N ILE A 655 11.09 -21.18 -31.95
CA ILE A 655 11.50 -20.38 -30.80
C ILE A 655 10.89 -18.98 -30.95
N THR A 656 9.72 -18.79 -30.35
CA THR A 656 8.90 -17.57 -30.51
C THR A 656 9.45 -16.36 -29.75
N GLN A 657 10.11 -16.59 -28.61
CA GLN A 657 10.73 -15.54 -27.80
C GLN A 657 11.84 -16.13 -26.95
N TYR A 658 12.94 -15.39 -26.81
CA TYR A 658 14.01 -15.68 -25.86
C TYR A 658 14.27 -14.45 -24.99
N VAL A 659 14.18 -14.66 -23.66
CA VAL A 659 14.51 -13.66 -22.65
C VAL A 659 15.61 -14.15 -21.72
N MET A 660 16.58 -13.29 -21.40
CA MET A 660 17.68 -13.61 -20.49
C MET A 660 18.11 -12.40 -19.64
N SER A 661 18.49 -12.66 -18.39
CA SER A 661 19.06 -11.65 -17.50
C SER A 661 20.48 -11.28 -17.95
N CYS A 662 20.80 -9.99 -17.91
CA CYS A 662 22.13 -9.46 -18.23
C CYS A 662 23.27 -10.02 -17.34
N ARG A 663 22.97 -10.60 -16.17
CA ARG A 663 23.99 -11.12 -15.23
C ARG A 663 24.80 -12.31 -15.78
N VAL A 664 24.23 -13.04 -16.74
CA VAL A 664 24.87 -14.19 -17.40
C VAL A 664 25.30 -13.91 -18.83
N LEU A 665 25.17 -12.65 -19.28
CA LEU A 665 25.51 -12.25 -20.64
C LEU A 665 27.02 -12.37 -20.89
N GLY A 666 27.40 -12.86 -22.07
CA GLY A 666 28.79 -12.98 -22.51
C GLY A 666 29.51 -14.23 -22.00
N MET A 667 28.80 -15.14 -21.31
CA MET A 667 29.34 -16.44 -20.87
C MET A 667 29.11 -17.57 -21.89
N GLU A 668 28.50 -17.25 -23.04
CA GLU A 668 28.06 -18.18 -24.09
C GLU A 668 26.91 -19.11 -23.65
N VAL A 669 26.22 -18.74 -22.56
CA VAL A 669 24.96 -19.38 -22.14
C VAL A 669 23.88 -19.15 -23.19
N GLU A 670 23.96 -18.03 -23.90
CA GLU A 670 23.06 -17.63 -24.98
C GLU A 670 22.92 -18.72 -26.04
N GLU A 671 24.04 -19.15 -26.62
CA GLU A 671 24.11 -20.15 -27.67
C GLU A 671 23.82 -21.55 -27.13
N PHE A 672 24.34 -21.88 -25.95
CA PHE A 672 24.11 -23.18 -25.31
C PHE A 672 22.63 -23.48 -25.08
N VAL A 673 21.88 -22.48 -24.60
CA VAL A 673 20.44 -22.63 -24.34
C VAL A 673 19.65 -22.77 -25.65
N VAL A 674 20.04 -22.04 -26.72
CA VAL A 674 19.41 -22.22 -28.04
C VAL A 674 19.65 -23.64 -28.56
N ALA A 675 20.86 -24.18 -28.42
CA ALA A 675 21.17 -25.54 -28.81
C ALA A 675 20.31 -26.58 -28.07
N GLU A 676 20.10 -26.38 -26.76
CA GLU A 676 19.23 -27.26 -25.97
C GLU A 676 17.75 -27.14 -26.36
N ALA A 677 17.27 -25.93 -26.69
CA ALA A 677 15.93 -25.73 -27.19
C ALA A 677 15.71 -26.42 -28.55
N VAL A 678 16.67 -26.32 -29.47
CA VAL A 678 16.67 -27.05 -30.75
C VAL A 678 16.59 -28.55 -30.49
N ARG A 679 17.42 -29.09 -29.58
CA ARG A 679 17.41 -30.51 -29.20
C ARG A 679 16.04 -30.93 -28.67
N LEU A 680 15.43 -30.12 -27.81
CA LEU A 680 14.10 -30.38 -27.25
C LEU A 680 13.03 -30.39 -28.34
N LEU A 681 13.01 -29.39 -29.23
CA LEU A 681 12.06 -29.28 -30.32
C LEU A 681 12.16 -30.46 -31.30
N ARG A 682 13.39 -30.82 -31.72
CA ARG A 682 13.61 -31.97 -32.62
C ARG A 682 13.25 -33.30 -31.97
N SER A 683 13.52 -33.48 -30.67
CA SER A 683 13.16 -34.72 -29.96
C SER A 683 11.65 -34.98 -29.88
N ALA A 684 10.83 -33.95 -30.08
CA ALA A 684 9.37 -34.05 -30.10
C ALA A 684 8.80 -34.41 -31.49
N HIS A 685 9.64 -34.50 -32.52
CA HIS A 685 9.24 -34.76 -33.90
C HIS A 685 9.98 -35.99 -34.45
N THR A 686 9.39 -36.67 -35.43
CA THR A 686 10.02 -37.80 -36.12
C THR A 686 10.63 -37.33 -37.43
N GLY A 687 11.96 -37.39 -37.56
CA GLY A 687 12.70 -37.01 -38.77
C GLY A 687 13.45 -35.68 -38.66
N GLU A 688 14.14 -35.32 -39.74
CA GLU A 688 14.80 -34.02 -39.88
C GLU A 688 13.75 -32.90 -39.82
N THR A 689 13.91 -32.00 -38.86
CA THR A 689 12.91 -30.97 -38.54
C THR A 689 13.59 -29.62 -38.47
N ASP A 690 13.17 -28.71 -39.36
CA ASP A 690 13.62 -27.32 -39.39
C ASP A 690 13.13 -26.60 -38.13
N ILE A 691 14.04 -25.84 -37.51
CA ILE A 691 13.72 -24.99 -36.37
C ILE A 691 13.71 -23.54 -36.82
N THR A 692 12.66 -22.81 -36.48
CA THR A 692 12.53 -21.39 -36.81
C THR A 692 12.64 -20.53 -35.57
N ALA A 693 13.07 -19.28 -35.74
CA ALA A 693 13.13 -18.31 -34.65
C ALA A 693 12.94 -16.88 -35.18
N THR A 694 12.47 -15.99 -34.32
CA THR A 694 12.15 -14.60 -34.70
C THR A 694 12.81 -13.56 -33.80
N ILE A 695 13.18 -12.43 -34.41
CA ILE A 695 13.64 -11.23 -33.69
C ILE A 695 12.89 -10.01 -34.21
N LYS A 696 12.21 -9.30 -33.30
CA LYS A 696 11.69 -7.96 -33.55
C LYS A 696 12.59 -6.96 -32.85
N GLU A 697 13.32 -6.17 -33.63
CA GLU A 697 14.25 -5.19 -33.09
C GLU A 697 13.51 -4.11 -32.28
N THR A 698 14.09 -3.76 -31.13
CA THR A 698 13.65 -2.66 -30.27
C THR A 698 14.86 -1.78 -29.96
N PRO A 699 14.66 -0.54 -29.47
CA PRO A 699 15.79 0.32 -29.09
C PRO A 699 16.74 -0.31 -28.07
N ASP A 700 16.22 -1.19 -27.20
CA ASP A 700 16.97 -1.75 -26.07
C ASP A 700 17.58 -3.13 -26.35
N ASN A 701 17.05 -3.91 -27.31
CA ASN A 701 17.40 -5.32 -27.44
C ASN A 701 18.65 -5.63 -28.29
N THR A 702 19.53 -4.65 -28.47
CA THR A 702 20.81 -4.80 -29.20
C THR A 702 21.61 -6.05 -28.78
N PRO A 703 21.72 -6.42 -27.48
CA PRO A 703 22.47 -7.60 -27.05
C PRO A 703 22.03 -8.95 -27.67
N CYS A 704 20.76 -9.10 -28.06
CA CYS A 704 20.25 -10.38 -28.58
C CYS A 704 20.05 -10.43 -30.09
N ARG A 705 20.26 -9.33 -30.83
CA ARG A 705 19.92 -9.25 -32.28
C ARG A 705 20.62 -10.29 -33.15
N GLU A 706 21.79 -10.74 -32.74
CA GLU A 706 22.61 -11.70 -33.48
C GLU A 706 22.65 -13.09 -32.81
N VAL A 707 21.80 -13.35 -31.80
CA VAL A 707 21.88 -14.60 -31.01
C VAL A 707 21.67 -15.85 -31.87
N TYR A 708 20.70 -15.84 -32.78
CA TYR A 708 20.41 -17.00 -33.61
C TYR A 708 21.48 -17.24 -34.68
N LEU A 709 22.06 -16.17 -35.25
CA LEU A 709 23.18 -16.26 -36.18
C LEU A 709 24.42 -16.87 -35.49
N ARG A 710 24.74 -16.43 -34.26
CA ARG A 710 25.82 -17.04 -33.46
C ARG A 710 25.52 -18.49 -33.06
N ALA A 711 24.25 -18.84 -32.89
CA ALA A 711 23.81 -20.20 -32.64
C ALA A 711 23.80 -21.10 -33.90
N GLY A 712 24.16 -20.58 -35.07
CA GLY A 712 24.28 -21.33 -36.33
C GLY A 712 23.05 -21.27 -37.24
N PHE A 713 22.04 -20.48 -36.93
CA PHE A 713 20.90 -20.29 -37.82
C PHE A 713 21.29 -19.39 -39.00
N ARG A 714 20.59 -19.52 -40.12
CA ARG A 714 20.66 -18.56 -41.25
C ARG A 714 19.44 -17.65 -41.25
N GLU A 715 19.66 -16.40 -41.61
CA GLU A 715 18.56 -15.43 -41.78
C GLU A 715 17.83 -15.65 -43.11
N ILE A 716 16.51 -15.59 -43.08
CA ILE A 716 15.64 -15.64 -44.27
C ILE A 716 14.90 -14.32 -44.44
N ALA A 717 14.16 -14.19 -45.55
CA ALA A 717 13.43 -12.96 -45.85
C ALA A 717 12.55 -12.53 -44.66
N PRO A 718 12.67 -11.27 -44.20
CA PRO A 718 11.90 -10.78 -43.07
C PRO A 718 10.41 -10.74 -43.42
N GLN A 719 9.56 -10.87 -42.40
CA GLN A 719 8.11 -10.80 -42.54
C GLN A 719 7.56 -9.74 -41.58
N ASP A 720 6.78 -8.79 -42.10
CA ASP A 720 6.13 -7.72 -41.32
C ASP A 720 7.09 -6.92 -40.40
N GLY A 721 8.33 -6.70 -40.86
CA GLY A 721 9.36 -5.99 -40.10
C GLY A 721 9.99 -6.83 -38.97
N VAL A 722 9.75 -8.14 -38.95
CA VAL A 722 10.36 -9.10 -38.02
C VAL A 722 11.41 -9.92 -38.78
N ARG A 723 12.63 -10.00 -38.22
CA ARG A 723 13.72 -10.84 -38.74
C ARG A 723 13.40 -12.30 -38.45
N GLN A 724 13.66 -13.16 -39.43
CA GLN A 724 13.30 -14.57 -39.44
C GLN A 724 14.56 -15.42 -39.61
N PHE A 725 14.70 -16.45 -38.80
CA PHE A 725 15.86 -17.34 -38.79
C PHE A 725 15.42 -18.78 -38.90
N ILE A 726 16.20 -19.59 -39.63
CA ILE A 726 15.97 -21.02 -39.77
C ILE A 726 17.28 -21.78 -39.52
N LEU A 727 17.15 -22.93 -38.85
CA LEU A 727 18.18 -23.95 -38.75
C LEU A 727 17.63 -25.19 -39.43
N ASP A 728 18.21 -25.55 -40.57
CA ASP A 728 17.77 -26.66 -41.40
C ASP A 728 17.90 -28.01 -40.64
N GLY A 729 17.03 -28.97 -40.93
CA GLY A 729 16.88 -30.20 -40.14
C GLY A 729 18.14 -31.07 -40.00
N ASP A 730 19.09 -30.97 -40.93
CA ASP A 730 20.37 -31.67 -40.99
C ASP A 730 21.53 -30.91 -40.32
N GLU A 731 21.35 -29.62 -40.01
CA GLU A 731 22.37 -28.79 -39.36
C GLU A 731 22.34 -28.91 -37.83
N VAL A 732 23.50 -28.75 -37.20
CA VAL A 732 23.67 -28.79 -35.73
C VAL A 732 23.90 -27.37 -35.22
N PRO A 733 23.19 -26.90 -34.18
CA PRO A 733 23.42 -25.57 -33.63
C PRO A 733 24.81 -25.49 -32.98
N MET A 734 25.35 -24.28 -32.89
CA MET A 734 26.59 -24.02 -32.16
C MET A 734 26.41 -24.38 -30.68
N LEU A 735 27.28 -25.26 -30.16
CA LEU A 735 27.24 -25.72 -28.77
C LEU A 735 28.57 -25.40 -28.06
N PRO A 736 28.59 -24.43 -27.14
CA PRO A 736 29.77 -24.13 -26.35
C PRO A 736 30.16 -25.28 -25.41
N LEU A 737 31.38 -25.81 -25.56
CA LEU A 737 31.83 -27.03 -24.86
C LEU A 737 32.26 -26.81 -23.41
N HIS A 738 32.54 -25.57 -23.01
CA HIS A 738 32.91 -25.23 -21.62
C HIS A 738 31.71 -25.18 -20.67
N ILE A 739 30.49 -25.22 -21.20
CA ILE A 739 29.24 -25.21 -20.43
C ILE A 739 28.72 -26.63 -20.28
N LYS A 740 28.36 -27.01 -19.06
CA LYS A 740 27.75 -28.31 -18.77
C LYS A 740 26.26 -28.16 -18.53
N LYS A 741 25.49 -29.14 -19.02
CA LYS A 741 24.12 -29.34 -18.56
C LYS A 741 24.16 -30.06 -17.21
N ALA A 742 23.53 -29.47 -16.20
CA ALA A 742 23.45 -30.03 -14.84
C ALA A 742 22.51 -31.24 -14.75
#